data_AF-A0A672SBC6-F1
#
_entry.id   AF-A0A672SBC6-F1
#
_cell.length_a   1.000
_cell.length_b   1.000
_cell.length_c   1.000
_cell.angle_alpha   90.00
_cell.angle_beta   90.00
_cell.angle_gamma   90.00
#
_symmetry.space_group_name_H-M   'P 1'
#
loop_
_entity.id
_entity.type
_entity.pdbx_description
1 polymer ?
#
loop_
_entity_poly.entity_id
_entity_poly.type
_entity_poly.pdbx_seq_one_letter_code
_entity_poly.pdbx_strand_id
1 'polypeptide(L)'
;MSCDQDAETRHILDCFRDRLKRLVQVEPLLDLLHFLEPDRKDRIKAKFREEGNISAAALLIDEIIHSKNCAQGWSRELITALETVGCKHAAKYVLNSPPEPTEEAENDSCVRLIDLLQLTLVNMKTADVCAHCRALGLLTLEDQENILKLTENQGNIGGARLLLKRLVKNEAGWFSKFLQALEDTEHRELVRELRGEPCNEDGEAHVQHKSSPATDKEFHQAATGSPLFLSSSEERKRDIVLRDYQMEVARPALEEKNIIICLPTGSGKTRVAVYITKEHLERRKQMGQPGKVVVLVNKVPLVEQHYKAEFGRFLKHQYSVERVSGASQLKISFPQIIEQNDIIICTAQILENSLVKAKNGDEDGIKLSQFTLMVIDECHHTKKGGVYNHIMIRYLKQKHQNQVLKKQEKSPVALPQILGLTASPGVGGAMSQQRAEEHILQICANLDAFTIKTKTFEEEEAKTPYKRIARAEERKEDPFGDVIKKIMDEIHEHADLKPLCEPGTQNYEQWVVQKEQNAAKEENQKVRVCAEHLRQYNEALHQSNTIRMSDAFRFLNKYHNEELKTKSSPDEEGTVTITDTERFLFTLFKDNKEKLQELMGKPQYENNNLAQLKTNILKEFSTRERARGIIFTRTRLSAIALCQWIQENPKFDEVGVSASYLIGGGDQSVVKPMTAAEQKDVLNKFRDGQINVLIATTVAEEGLDIAECNFVIRYCLVTNEIAMIQARGRGRAEDSSYTLVAEAGSGVAERESVNEYREKMMSKAIAKVIPSVHLKETIFGFEKVKIKKKLQKGMMKEPPSKISLSCRQCSVFVCSGEDIEKIENMHHVNVTPQFSELFIVRENASLQQRLLDYETNGVIACKNCGLQQWGSMMLYKSIECPCLHIKNFVVTYGSKKKTFSKWSELPIKFPAFDYTQHADFLVEDSGEEEDMETD
;
A
#
# COMPACT_ATOMS: atom_id res chain seq x y z
N MET A 1 -22.04 41.81 -38.58
CA MET A 1 -21.08 40.71 -38.70
C MET A 1 -20.32 40.41 -37.39
N SER A 2 -20.09 41.35 -36.45
CA SER A 2 -19.41 41.02 -35.18
C SER A 2 -20.31 40.44 -34.07
N CYS A 3 -21.63 40.69 -34.12
CA CYS A 3 -22.59 40.26 -33.10
C CYS A 3 -22.82 38.73 -33.11
N ASP A 4 -22.80 38.11 -34.30
CA ASP A 4 -22.93 36.65 -34.45
C ASP A 4 -21.67 35.90 -33.96
N GLN A 5 -20.49 36.48 -34.19
CA GLN A 5 -19.21 35.85 -33.82
C GLN A 5 -19.00 35.82 -32.29
N ASP A 6 -19.45 36.85 -31.58
CA ASP A 6 -19.41 36.91 -30.11
C ASP A 6 -20.37 35.88 -29.47
N ALA A 7 -21.55 35.66 -30.06
CA ALA A 7 -22.52 34.65 -29.59
C ALA A 7 -22.04 33.22 -29.84
N GLU A 8 -21.48 32.95 -31.03
CA GLU A 8 -20.86 31.66 -31.36
C GLU A 8 -19.68 31.35 -30.43
N THR A 9 -18.84 32.35 -30.13
CA THR A 9 -17.70 32.20 -29.20
C THR A 9 -18.16 31.83 -27.78
N ARG A 10 -19.26 32.38 -27.27
CA ARG A 10 -19.81 31.98 -25.95
C ARG A 10 -20.24 30.53 -25.93
N HIS A 11 -20.91 30.07 -26.98
CA HIS A 11 -21.33 28.67 -27.09
C HIS A 11 -20.12 27.73 -27.09
N ILE A 12 -19.07 28.07 -27.85
CA ILE A 12 -17.82 27.31 -27.89
C ILE A 12 -17.11 27.28 -26.53
N LEU A 13 -17.05 28.41 -25.83
CA LEU A 13 -16.46 28.49 -24.48
C LEU A 13 -17.16 27.55 -23.49
N ASP A 14 -18.49 27.42 -23.62
CA ASP A 14 -19.28 26.53 -22.77
C ASP A 14 -19.11 25.06 -23.16
N CYS A 15 -19.20 24.72 -24.46
CA CYS A 15 -19.02 23.36 -24.96
C CYS A 15 -17.63 22.77 -24.64
N PHE A 16 -16.57 23.59 -24.70
CA PHE A 16 -15.20 23.16 -24.45
C PHE A 16 -14.64 23.65 -23.10
N ARG A 17 -15.50 24.08 -22.18
CA ARG A 17 -15.17 24.60 -20.85
C ARG A 17 -14.12 23.78 -20.12
N ASP A 18 -14.33 22.46 -20.04
CA ASP A 18 -13.44 21.54 -19.32
C ASP A 18 -12.05 21.42 -19.97
N ARG A 19 -11.97 21.58 -21.28
CA ARG A 19 -10.70 21.57 -22.02
C ARG A 19 -9.99 22.90 -21.84
N LEU A 20 -10.71 24.01 -22.04
CA LEU A 20 -10.19 25.37 -21.98
C LEU A 20 -9.63 25.73 -20.60
N LYS A 21 -10.28 25.31 -19.50
CA LYS A 21 -9.78 25.59 -18.13
C LYS A 21 -8.39 24.99 -17.85
N ARG A 22 -7.99 23.94 -18.59
CA ARG A 22 -6.64 23.31 -18.48
C ARG A 22 -5.60 24.01 -19.35
N LEU A 23 -6.02 24.63 -20.46
CA LEU A 23 -5.13 25.23 -21.46
C LEU A 23 -4.87 26.73 -21.21
N VAL A 24 -5.82 27.45 -20.63
CA VAL A 24 -5.74 28.89 -20.39
C VAL A 24 -4.80 29.21 -19.23
N GLN A 25 -3.98 30.26 -19.39
CA GLN A 25 -3.17 30.84 -18.32
C GLN A 25 -3.75 32.20 -17.92
N VAL A 26 -4.29 32.28 -16.72
CA VAL A 26 -5.18 33.38 -16.35
C VAL A 26 -4.41 34.66 -16.02
N GLU A 27 -3.33 34.54 -15.24
CA GLU A 27 -2.57 35.70 -14.75
C GLU A 27 -2.04 36.61 -15.88
N PRO A 28 -1.23 36.13 -16.85
CA PRO A 28 -0.76 36.96 -17.97
C PRO A 28 -1.87 37.34 -18.97
N LEU A 29 -2.99 36.60 -19.00
CA LEU A 29 -4.11 36.87 -19.89
C LEU A 29 -4.99 38.03 -19.39
N LEU A 30 -5.25 38.10 -18.07
CA LEU A 30 -6.13 39.11 -17.48
C LEU A 30 -5.67 40.55 -17.74
N ASP A 31 -4.37 40.78 -17.82
CA ASP A 31 -3.80 42.10 -18.06
C ASP A 31 -4.03 42.57 -19.51
N LEU A 32 -4.29 41.65 -20.45
CA LEU A 32 -4.58 41.92 -21.86
C LEU A 32 -6.08 41.97 -22.20
N LEU A 33 -6.97 41.60 -21.27
CA LEU A 33 -8.42 41.60 -21.47
C LEU A 33 -9.04 42.92 -20.97
N HIS A 34 -9.06 43.95 -21.79
CA HIS A 34 -9.51 45.30 -21.45
C HIS A 34 -11.03 45.40 -21.28
N PHE A 35 -11.79 44.47 -21.88
CA PHE A 35 -13.24 44.42 -21.75
C PHE A 35 -13.74 43.93 -20.37
N LEU A 36 -12.85 43.42 -19.51
CA LEU A 36 -13.20 43.00 -18.14
C LEU A 36 -12.99 44.16 -17.16
N GLU A 37 -14.03 44.43 -16.35
CA GLU A 37 -13.97 45.44 -15.30
C GLU A 37 -12.92 45.11 -14.22
N PRO A 38 -12.27 46.12 -13.61
CA PRO A 38 -11.23 45.92 -12.59
C PRO A 38 -11.66 45.02 -11.43
N ASP A 39 -12.88 45.19 -10.91
CA ASP A 39 -13.41 44.40 -9.79
C ASP A 39 -13.53 42.91 -10.13
N ARG A 40 -13.86 42.60 -11.39
CA ARG A 40 -13.91 41.22 -11.89
C ARG A 40 -12.52 40.63 -12.04
N LYS A 41 -11.57 41.41 -12.57
CA LYS A 41 -10.16 41.00 -12.64
C LYS A 41 -9.60 40.72 -11.25
N ASP A 42 -9.93 41.52 -10.25
CA ASP A 42 -9.47 41.34 -8.88
C ASP A 42 -10.06 40.08 -8.23
N ARG A 43 -11.34 39.76 -8.46
CA ARG A 43 -11.97 38.50 -8.05
C ARG A 43 -11.29 37.28 -8.68
N ILE A 44 -10.98 37.35 -9.98
CA ILE A 44 -10.29 36.25 -10.68
C ILE A 44 -8.85 36.12 -10.18
N LYS A 45 -8.15 37.23 -9.91
CA LYS A 45 -6.81 37.24 -9.30
C LYS A 45 -6.83 36.70 -7.86
N ALA A 46 -7.89 36.95 -7.09
CA ALA A 46 -8.07 36.35 -5.75
C ALA A 46 -8.24 34.83 -5.85
N LYS A 47 -9.14 34.35 -6.71
CA LYS A 47 -9.35 32.91 -6.92
C LYS A 47 -8.11 32.20 -7.48
N PHE A 48 -7.29 32.88 -8.27
CA PHE A 48 -5.98 32.37 -8.69
C PHE A 48 -5.01 32.18 -7.51
N ARG A 49 -4.98 33.11 -6.54
CA ARG A 49 -4.12 33.01 -5.35
C ARG A 49 -4.59 31.94 -4.37
N GLU A 50 -5.90 31.73 -4.25
CA GLU A 50 -6.50 30.80 -3.28
C GLU A 50 -6.61 29.36 -3.81
N GLU A 51 -7.08 29.18 -5.05
CA GLU A 51 -7.45 27.87 -5.60
C GLU A 51 -6.62 27.47 -6.84
N GLY A 52 -5.77 28.38 -7.35
CA GLY A 52 -4.87 28.13 -8.47
C GLY A 52 -5.49 28.35 -9.86
N ASN A 53 -4.66 28.14 -10.90
CA ASN A 53 -4.95 28.55 -12.27
C ASN A 53 -6.20 27.90 -12.89
N ILE A 54 -6.52 26.64 -12.55
CA ILE A 54 -7.64 25.92 -13.17
C ILE A 54 -8.97 26.51 -12.68
N SER A 55 -9.11 26.74 -11.37
CA SER A 55 -10.29 27.37 -10.78
C SER A 55 -10.44 28.82 -11.23
N ALA A 56 -9.34 29.56 -11.35
CA ALA A 56 -9.35 30.91 -11.89
C ALA A 56 -9.75 30.93 -13.38
N ALA A 57 -9.36 29.94 -14.17
CA ALA A 57 -9.70 29.84 -15.58
C ALA A 57 -11.18 29.50 -15.78
N ALA A 58 -11.72 28.61 -14.93
CA ALA A 58 -13.15 28.33 -14.89
C ALA A 58 -13.95 29.61 -14.56
N LEU A 59 -13.56 30.35 -13.52
CA LEU A 59 -14.22 31.61 -13.17
C LEU A 59 -14.11 32.67 -14.27
N LEU A 60 -12.96 32.78 -14.94
CA LEU A 60 -12.79 33.68 -16.09
C LEU A 60 -13.76 33.32 -17.24
N ILE A 61 -13.88 32.02 -17.55
CA ILE A 61 -14.80 31.52 -18.59
C ILE A 61 -16.25 31.81 -18.18
N ASP A 62 -16.60 31.58 -16.91
CA ASP A 62 -17.93 31.89 -16.38
C ASP A 62 -18.28 33.37 -16.45
N GLU A 63 -17.37 34.26 -16.06
CA GLU A 63 -17.61 35.70 -16.15
C GLU A 63 -17.78 36.16 -17.61
N ILE A 64 -17.12 35.50 -18.57
CA ILE A 64 -17.27 35.81 -20.01
C ILE A 64 -18.61 35.28 -20.56
N ILE A 65 -19.02 34.07 -20.17
CA ILE A 65 -20.28 33.44 -20.63
C ILE A 65 -21.50 34.18 -20.06
N HIS A 66 -21.48 34.52 -18.77
CA HIS A 66 -22.63 35.10 -18.08
C HIS A 66 -22.69 36.65 -18.12
N SER A 67 -21.67 37.32 -18.69
CA SER A 67 -21.69 38.78 -18.80
C SER A 67 -22.67 39.26 -19.89
N LYS A 68 -23.74 39.93 -19.45
CA LYS A 68 -24.76 40.54 -20.35
C LYS A 68 -24.22 41.71 -21.18
N ASN A 69 -23.11 42.35 -20.77
CA ASN A 69 -22.53 43.55 -21.40
C ASN A 69 -21.02 43.38 -21.66
N CYS A 70 -20.62 42.60 -22.67
CA CYS A 70 -19.25 42.65 -23.18
C CYS A 70 -19.16 43.68 -24.32
N ALA A 71 -18.11 44.51 -24.34
CA ALA A 71 -17.89 45.46 -25.43
C ALA A 71 -17.80 44.75 -26.80
N GLN A 72 -18.34 45.37 -27.86
CA GLN A 72 -18.43 44.75 -29.18
C GLN A 72 -17.03 44.37 -29.70
N GLY A 73 -16.80 43.09 -30.01
CA GLY A 73 -15.48 42.58 -30.47
C GLY A 73 -14.58 41.98 -29.40
N TRP A 74 -15.10 41.70 -28.20
CA TRP A 74 -14.36 41.03 -27.11
C TRP A 74 -13.86 39.63 -27.48
N SER A 75 -14.55 38.89 -28.36
CA SER A 75 -14.09 37.57 -28.82
C SER A 75 -12.74 37.65 -29.53
N ARG A 76 -12.56 38.66 -30.39
CA ARG A 76 -11.31 38.91 -31.11
C ARG A 76 -10.19 39.35 -30.15
N GLU A 77 -10.52 40.13 -29.14
CA GLU A 77 -9.57 40.53 -28.10
C GLU A 77 -9.12 39.31 -27.28
N LEU A 78 -10.05 38.43 -26.87
CA LEU A 78 -9.74 37.19 -26.17
C LEU A 78 -8.84 36.27 -26.99
N ILE A 79 -9.13 36.07 -28.28
CA ILE A 79 -8.31 35.26 -29.18
C ILE A 79 -6.90 35.86 -29.32
N THR A 80 -6.82 37.18 -29.55
CA THR A 80 -5.52 37.87 -29.68
C THR A 80 -4.71 37.80 -28.38
N ALA A 81 -5.37 37.92 -27.24
CA ALA A 81 -4.73 37.81 -25.92
C ALA A 81 -4.23 36.37 -25.66
N LEU A 82 -5.01 35.35 -26.01
CA LEU A 82 -4.60 33.94 -25.90
C LEU A 82 -3.40 33.62 -26.79
N GLU A 83 -3.36 34.14 -28.03
CA GLU A 83 -2.20 33.98 -28.91
C GLU A 83 -0.95 34.69 -28.38
N THR A 84 -1.13 35.89 -27.82
CA THR A 84 -0.04 36.71 -27.26
C THR A 84 0.60 36.07 -26.03
N VAL A 85 -0.21 35.47 -25.16
CA VAL A 85 0.23 34.76 -23.93
C VAL A 85 0.83 33.38 -24.24
N GLY A 86 0.78 32.93 -25.49
CA GLY A 86 1.27 31.62 -25.90
C GLY A 86 0.28 30.47 -25.65
N CYS A 87 -0.97 30.76 -25.29
CA CYS A 87 -2.08 29.81 -25.19
C CYS A 87 -2.70 29.50 -26.58
N LYS A 88 -1.86 29.23 -27.59
CA LYS A 88 -2.27 29.01 -28.99
C LYS A 88 -3.24 27.84 -29.15
N HIS A 89 -3.07 26.79 -28.34
CA HIS A 89 -3.97 25.64 -28.35
C HIS A 89 -5.38 26.03 -27.88
N ALA A 90 -5.50 26.85 -26.83
CA ALA A 90 -6.78 27.38 -26.37
C ALA A 90 -7.44 28.30 -27.43
N ALA A 91 -6.65 29.15 -28.10
CA ALA A 91 -7.14 30.03 -29.16
C ALA A 91 -7.81 29.25 -30.32
N LYS A 92 -7.29 28.07 -30.69
CA LYS A 92 -7.89 27.21 -31.73
C LYS A 92 -9.29 26.68 -31.37
N TYR A 93 -9.51 26.30 -30.11
CA TYR A 93 -10.85 25.95 -29.64
C TYR A 93 -11.79 27.14 -29.73
N VAL A 94 -11.35 28.30 -29.23
CA VAL A 94 -12.16 29.54 -29.25
C VAL A 94 -12.47 30.00 -30.69
N LEU A 95 -11.62 29.69 -31.67
CA LEU A 95 -11.82 29.95 -33.11
C LEU A 95 -12.73 28.92 -33.83
N ASN A 96 -13.37 28.00 -33.11
CA ASN A 96 -14.16 26.88 -33.68
C ASN A 96 -13.37 25.98 -34.64
N SER A 97 -12.05 25.86 -34.43
CA SER A 97 -11.16 24.99 -35.19
C SER A 97 -10.44 24.02 -34.25
N PRO A 98 -11.18 23.17 -33.50
CA PRO A 98 -10.54 22.20 -32.62
C PRO A 98 -9.66 21.23 -33.45
N PRO A 99 -8.58 20.70 -32.88
CA PRO A 99 -7.77 19.67 -33.51
C PRO A 99 -8.61 18.43 -33.83
N GLU A 100 -8.15 17.61 -34.77
CA GLU A 100 -8.77 16.30 -35.03
C GLU A 100 -8.74 15.43 -33.76
N PRO A 101 -9.80 14.67 -33.43
CA PRO A 101 -9.86 13.86 -32.21
C PRO A 101 -8.70 12.88 -32.04
N THR A 102 -8.14 12.38 -33.15
CA THR A 102 -6.96 11.50 -33.14
C THR A 102 -5.69 12.24 -32.74
N GLU A 103 -5.47 13.45 -33.26
CA GLU A 103 -4.32 14.30 -32.89
C GLU A 103 -4.43 14.74 -31.43
N GLU A 104 -5.65 15.00 -30.95
CA GLU A 104 -5.91 15.35 -29.57
C GLU A 104 -5.67 14.16 -28.61
N ALA A 105 -6.10 12.96 -28.97
CA ALA A 105 -5.84 11.74 -28.20
C ALA A 105 -4.34 11.39 -28.14
N GLU A 106 -3.60 11.62 -29.22
CA GLU A 106 -2.14 11.49 -29.27
C GLU A 106 -1.46 12.53 -28.37
N ASN A 107 -1.90 13.79 -28.44
CA ASN A 107 -1.39 14.86 -27.59
C ASN A 107 -1.62 14.55 -26.10
N ASP A 108 -2.83 14.11 -25.73
CA ASP A 108 -3.17 13.71 -24.36
C ASP A 108 -2.33 12.52 -23.89
N SER A 109 -2.00 11.59 -24.80
CA SER A 109 -1.09 10.48 -24.49
C SER A 109 0.34 10.97 -24.23
N CYS A 110 0.82 11.95 -24.98
CA CYS A 110 2.14 12.57 -24.77
C CYS A 110 2.19 13.36 -23.46
N VAL A 111 1.14 14.10 -23.11
CA VAL A 111 1.02 14.82 -21.83
C VAL A 111 1.07 13.83 -20.66
N ARG A 112 0.25 12.75 -20.71
CA ARG A 112 0.29 11.68 -19.71
C ARG A 112 1.67 11.04 -19.57
N LEU A 113 2.39 10.87 -20.68
CA LEU A 113 3.74 10.32 -20.67
C LEU A 113 4.73 11.24 -19.95
N ILE A 114 4.66 12.56 -20.17
CA ILE A 114 5.48 13.53 -19.43
C ILE A 114 5.12 13.52 -17.93
N ASP A 115 3.85 13.45 -17.57
CA ASP A 115 3.42 13.41 -16.17
C ASP A 115 3.92 12.14 -15.46
N LEU A 116 3.90 10.99 -16.14
CA LEU A 116 4.44 9.73 -15.61
C LEU A 116 5.96 9.75 -15.44
N LEU A 117 6.68 10.38 -16.37
CA LEU A 117 8.14 10.40 -16.40
C LEU A 117 8.74 11.67 -15.76
N GLN A 118 7.92 12.49 -15.12
CA GLN A 118 8.34 13.76 -14.54
C GLN A 118 9.53 13.60 -13.56
N LEU A 119 9.59 12.49 -12.82
CA LEU A 119 10.67 12.20 -11.88
C LEU A 119 12.03 11.96 -12.56
N THR A 120 12.05 11.41 -13.77
CA THR A 120 13.29 11.21 -14.53
C THR A 120 13.67 12.47 -15.32
N LEU A 121 12.67 13.12 -15.91
CA LEU A 121 12.85 14.30 -16.77
C LEU A 121 13.34 15.54 -16.01
N VAL A 122 13.07 15.67 -14.71
CA VAL A 122 13.59 16.80 -13.91
C VAL A 122 15.11 16.83 -13.76
N ASN A 123 15.81 15.77 -14.16
CA ASN A 123 17.27 15.68 -14.14
C ASN A 123 17.93 16.26 -15.40
N MET A 124 17.15 16.71 -16.40
CA MET A 124 17.69 17.38 -17.59
C MET A 124 18.38 18.70 -17.23
N LYS A 125 19.36 19.12 -18.04
CA LYS A 125 19.98 20.45 -17.91
C LYS A 125 18.98 21.53 -18.35
N THR A 126 18.19 22.01 -17.40
CA THR A 126 17.02 22.85 -17.69
C THR A 126 17.37 24.10 -18.47
N ALA A 127 18.47 24.78 -18.14
CA ALA A 127 18.89 26.01 -18.84
C ALA A 127 19.18 25.76 -20.33
N ASP A 128 19.89 24.67 -20.64
CA ASP A 128 20.28 24.30 -22.01
C ASP A 128 19.05 23.86 -22.82
N VAL A 129 18.21 22.99 -22.23
CA VAL A 129 16.98 22.50 -22.86
C VAL A 129 15.99 23.65 -23.05
N CYS A 130 15.87 24.57 -22.09
CA CYS A 130 14.97 25.72 -22.20
C CYS A 130 15.35 26.66 -23.35
N ALA A 131 16.64 26.91 -23.57
CA ALA A 131 17.11 27.70 -24.71
C ALA A 131 16.76 27.06 -26.07
N HIS A 132 16.90 25.73 -26.19
CA HIS A 132 16.56 25.00 -27.41
C HIS A 132 15.04 24.90 -27.62
N CYS A 133 14.26 24.66 -26.55
CA CYS A 133 12.80 24.69 -26.61
C CYS A 133 12.28 26.04 -27.11
N ARG A 134 12.89 27.15 -26.70
CA ARG A 134 12.54 28.47 -27.24
C ARG A 134 12.92 28.62 -28.71
N ALA A 135 14.12 28.19 -29.11
CA ALA A 135 14.55 28.26 -30.51
C ALA A 135 13.61 27.47 -31.45
N LEU A 136 13.03 26.37 -30.94
CA LEU A 136 12.02 25.56 -31.64
C LEU A 136 10.58 26.10 -31.53
N GLY A 137 10.40 27.26 -30.89
CA GLY A 137 9.11 27.95 -30.75
C GLY A 137 8.15 27.31 -29.75
N LEU A 138 8.64 26.49 -28.82
CA LEU A 138 7.83 25.83 -27.78
C LEU A 138 7.61 26.70 -26.54
N LEU A 139 8.36 27.80 -26.40
CA LEU A 139 8.32 28.70 -25.25
C LEU A 139 8.39 30.16 -25.71
N THR A 140 7.78 31.05 -24.94
CA THR A 140 7.93 32.49 -25.12
C THR A 140 9.23 33.03 -24.49
N LEU A 141 9.55 34.28 -24.81
CA LEU A 141 10.63 35.05 -24.16
C LEU A 141 10.48 35.05 -22.63
N GLU A 142 9.27 35.34 -22.17
CA GLU A 142 8.93 35.45 -20.75
C GLU A 142 8.97 34.09 -20.04
N ASP A 143 8.51 33.02 -20.70
CA ASP A 143 8.62 31.66 -20.18
C ASP A 143 10.08 31.30 -19.89
N GLN A 144 10.99 31.58 -20.82
CA GLN A 144 12.41 31.31 -20.65
C GLN A 144 12.98 32.08 -19.45
N GLU A 145 12.69 33.38 -19.34
CA GLU A 145 13.18 34.19 -18.22
C GLU A 145 12.65 33.69 -16.87
N ASN A 146 11.37 33.31 -16.80
CA ASN A 146 10.76 32.78 -15.58
C ASN A 146 11.34 31.41 -15.20
N ILE A 147 11.59 30.54 -16.18
CA ILE A 147 12.22 29.24 -15.96
C ILE A 147 13.67 29.40 -15.48
N LEU A 148 14.45 30.31 -16.08
CA LEU A 148 15.83 30.57 -15.67
C LEU A 148 15.90 31.20 -14.27
N LYS A 149 15.07 32.20 -13.98
CA LYS A 149 14.96 32.79 -12.63
C LYS A 149 14.59 31.76 -11.57
N LEU A 150 13.65 30.86 -11.88
CA LEU A 150 13.26 29.79 -10.96
C LEU A 150 14.36 28.75 -10.80
N THR A 151 15.13 28.47 -11.86
CA THR A 151 16.29 27.57 -11.83
C THR A 151 17.39 28.13 -10.92
N GLU A 152 17.65 29.44 -10.96
CA GLU A 152 18.62 30.10 -10.08
C GLU A 152 18.15 30.13 -8.62
N ASN A 153 16.87 30.41 -8.36
CA ASN A 153 16.34 30.59 -7.00
C ASN A 153 15.96 29.27 -6.29
N GLN A 154 15.46 28.28 -7.03
CA GLN A 154 14.91 27.02 -6.48
C GLN A 154 15.62 25.76 -7.01
N GLY A 155 16.72 25.93 -7.75
CA GLY A 155 17.52 24.85 -8.32
C GLY A 155 16.93 24.25 -9.61
N ASN A 156 17.75 23.45 -10.30
CA ASN A 156 17.44 22.84 -11.60
C ASN A 156 16.10 22.09 -11.62
N ILE A 157 15.74 21.42 -10.53
CA ILE A 157 14.48 20.65 -10.43
C ILE A 157 13.26 21.57 -10.47
N GLY A 158 13.32 22.73 -9.80
CA GLY A 158 12.24 23.73 -9.81
C GLY A 158 12.01 24.29 -11.21
N GLY A 159 13.10 24.66 -11.89
CA GLY A 159 13.08 25.09 -13.28
C GLY A 159 12.55 24.03 -14.24
N ALA A 160 13.03 22.79 -14.12
CA ALA A 160 12.63 21.67 -14.98
C ALA A 160 11.12 21.40 -14.88
N ARG A 161 10.56 21.49 -13.67
CA ARG A 161 9.11 21.32 -13.46
C ARG A 161 8.31 22.43 -14.12
N LEU A 162 8.77 23.68 -14.03
CA LEU A 162 8.09 24.79 -14.70
C LEU A 162 8.19 24.66 -16.22
N LEU A 163 9.36 24.25 -16.74
CA LEU A 163 9.56 23.97 -18.16
C LEU A 163 8.58 22.91 -18.69
N LEU A 164 8.51 21.75 -18.04
CA LEU A 164 7.58 20.66 -18.43
C LEU A 164 6.12 21.13 -18.36
N LYS A 165 5.75 21.88 -17.32
CA LYS A 165 4.40 22.45 -17.16
C LYS A 165 4.02 23.44 -18.27
N ARG A 166 5.00 24.13 -18.87
CA ARG A 166 4.77 25.03 -20.02
C ARG A 166 4.69 24.25 -21.33
N LEU A 167 5.51 23.21 -21.49
CA LEU A 167 5.56 22.40 -22.71
C LEU A 167 4.24 21.68 -23.01
N VAL A 168 3.61 21.08 -22.00
CA VAL A 168 2.34 20.32 -22.14
C VAL A 168 1.13 21.16 -22.55
N LYS A 169 1.27 22.49 -22.57
CA LYS A 169 0.22 23.44 -23.00
C LYS A 169 0.32 23.83 -24.48
N ASN A 170 1.36 23.37 -25.18
CA ASN A 170 1.54 23.63 -26.60
C ASN A 170 0.59 22.79 -27.48
N GLU A 171 0.45 23.21 -28.74
CA GLU A 171 -0.31 22.48 -29.75
C GLU A 171 0.34 21.16 -30.18
N ALA A 172 -0.44 20.28 -30.79
CA ALA A 172 0.01 19.00 -31.32
C ALA A 172 1.32 19.12 -32.13
N GLY A 173 2.23 18.17 -31.93
CA GLY A 173 3.58 18.19 -32.50
C GLY A 173 4.66 18.76 -31.59
N TRP A 174 4.31 19.38 -30.44
CA TRP A 174 5.29 19.88 -29.47
C TRP A 174 6.21 18.80 -28.92
N PHE A 175 5.69 17.58 -28.75
CA PHE A 175 6.45 16.45 -28.19
C PHE A 175 7.63 16.06 -29.07
N SER A 176 7.44 16.04 -30.40
CA SER A 176 8.52 15.75 -31.36
C SER A 176 9.65 16.79 -31.32
N LYS A 177 9.28 18.08 -31.22
CA LYS A 177 10.24 19.19 -31.07
C LYS A 177 10.92 19.16 -29.70
N PHE A 178 10.23 18.72 -28.65
CA PHE A 178 10.83 18.53 -27.33
C PHE A 178 11.85 17.38 -27.33
N LEU A 179 11.54 16.26 -27.99
CA LEU A 179 12.51 15.18 -28.21
C LEU A 179 13.74 15.67 -28.97
N GLN A 180 13.53 16.49 -30.01
CA GLN A 180 14.63 17.13 -30.73
C GLN A 180 15.49 18.04 -29.82
N ALA A 181 14.86 18.87 -28.97
CA ALA A 181 15.58 19.70 -28.01
C ALA A 181 16.42 18.85 -27.02
N LEU A 182 15.90 17.69 -26.60
CA LEU A 182 16.63 16.76 -25.74
C LEU A 182 17.79 16.06 -26.49
N GLU A 183 17.59 15.71 -27.76
CA GLU A 183 18.65 15.14 -28.62
C GLU A 183 19.79 16.15 -28.86
N ASP A 184 19.45 17.39 -29.20
CA ASP A 184 20.39 18.48 -29.48
C ASP A 184 21.20 18.89 -28.23
N THR A 185 20.65 18.66 -27.04
CA THR A 185 21.31 18.92 -25.75
C THR A 185 21.98 17.68 -25.14
N GLU A 186 22.14 16.61 -25.92
CA GLU A 186 22.82 15.35 -25.56
C GLU A 186 22.12 14.50 -24.48
N HIS A 187 20.82 14.69 -24.23
CA HIS A 187 20.03 13.90 -23.26
C HIS A 187 19.47 12.60 -23.86
N ARG A 188 20.31 11.79 -24.51
CA ARG A 188 19.90 10.60 -25.28
C ARG A 188 19.16 9.55 -24.45
N GLU A 189 19.54 9.36 -23.19
CA GLU A 189 18.88 8.38 -22.31
C GLU A 189 17.43 8.78 -21.98
N LEU A 190 17.16 10.09 -21.80
CA LEU A 190 15.79 10.59 -21.61
C LEU A 190 14.94 10.43 -22.88
N VAL A 191 15.56 10.60 -24.06
CA VAL A 191 14.90 10.40 -25.36
C VAL A 191 14.53 8.92 -25.56
N ARG A 192 15.43 7.99 -25.21
CA ARG A 192 15.17 6.54 -25.28
C ARG A 192 14.03 6.12 -24.35
N GLU A 193 14.01 6.64 -23.13
CA GLU A 193 12.93 6.42 -22.16
C GLU A 193 11.59 6.95 -22.68
N LEU A 194 11.58 8.17 -23.26
CA LEU A 194 10.38 8.77 -23.85
C LEU A 194 9.88 8.07 -25.12
N ARG A 195 10.76 7.38 -25.88
CA ARG A 195 10.38 6.59 -27.06
C ARG A 195 9.97 5.15 -26.72
N GLY A 196 10.17 4.71 -25.47
CA GLY A 196 9.91 3.34 -25.06
C GLY A 196 10.85 2.32 -25.71
N GLU A 197 12.06 2.75 -26.11
CA GLU A 197 13.06 1.85 -26.67
C GLU A 197 13.60 0.91 -25.58
N PRO A 198 13.74 -0.40 -25.85
CA PRO A 198 14.31 -1.33 -24.87
C PRO A 198 15.72 -0.89 -24.51
N CYS A 199 16.01 -0.82 -23.20
CA CYS A 199 17.38 -0.71 -22.73
C CYS A 199 18.13 -1.95 -23.20
N ASN A 200 18.96 -1.81 -24.24
CA ASN A 200 19.99 -2.79 -24.52
C ASN A 200 20.89 -2.84 -23.27
N GLU A 201 20.77 -3.93 -22.53
CA GLU A 201 21.87 -4.51 -21.77
C GLU A 201 23.03 -4.66 -22.77
N ASP A 202 23.95 -3.70 -22.78
CA ASP A 202 25.35 -3.83 -23.18
C ASP A 202 25.95 -2.43 -23.32
N GLY A 203 26.87 -2.10 -22.42
CA GLY A 203 27.51 -0.80 -22.35
C GLY A 203 28.75 -0.85 -21.48
N GLU A 204 29.69 -1.71 -21.88
CA GLU A 204 31.09 -1.65 -21.43
C GLU A 204 31.65 -0.24 -21.64
N ALA A 205 32.38 0.23 -20.62
CA ALA A 205 33.13 1.46 -20.69
C ALA A 205 34.29 1.31 -21.69
N HIS A 206 34.32 2.14 -22.72
CA HIS A 206 35.57 2.49 -23.38
C HIS A 206 35.58 3.96 -23.82
N VAL A 207 36.35 4.74 -23.07
CA VAL A 207 36.89 6.04 -23.49
C VAL A 207 38.09 5.77 -24.41
N GLN A 208 38.12 6.33 -25.62
CA GLN A 208 39.25 7.13 -26.13
C GLN A 208 39.04 7.66 -27.57
N HIS A 209 39.12 9.00 -27.66
CA HIS A 209 39.68 9.89 -28.68
C HIS A 209 39.59 9.64 -30.22
N LYS A 210 39.03 10.68 -30.86
CA LYS A 210 39.13 11.21 -32.24
C LYS A 210 40.36 10.80 -33.08
N SER A 211 40.14 10.39 -34.33
CA SER A 211 40.45 11.15 -35.57
C SER A 211 40.25 10.29 -36.84
N SER A 212 39.84 10.94 -37.93
CA SER A 212 39.56 10.45 -39.29
C SER A 212 40.83 10.42 -40.18
N PRO A 213 40.77 10.14 -41.51
CA PRO A 213 40.05 9.11 -42.29
C PRO A 213 41.00 8.34 -43.27
N ALA A 214 40.42 7.39 -44.02
CA ALA A 214 40.70 7.08 -45.44
C ALA A 214 41.30 5.69 -45.83
N THR A 215 40.75 5.22 -46.95
CA THR A 215 41.30 4.39 -48.04
C THR A 215 41.38 2.86 -47.95
N ASP A 216 40.46 2.25 -48.72
CA ASP A 216 40.68 1.36 -49.86
C ASP A 216 41.17 -0.10 -49.71
N LYS A 217 40.31 -0.97 -50.26
CA LYS A 217 40.57 -2.13 -51.16
C LYS A 217 41.22 -3.37 -50.54
N GLU A 218 40.92 -4.61 -50.93
CA GLU A 218 40.01 -5.24 -51.89
C GLU A 218 40.13 -6.79 -51.68
N PHE A 219 39.29 -7.54 -52.39
CA PHE A 219 39.30 -8.99 -52.69
C PHE A 219 38.72 -9.93 -51.62
N HIS A 220 37.57 -10.61 -51.79
CA HIS A 220 36.88 -11.33 -52.89
C HIS A 220 36.94 -12.87 -52.69
N GLN A 221 35.75 -13.46 -52.47
CA GLN A 221 35.14 -14.64 -53.12
C GLN A 221 34.27 -15.39 -52.09
N ALA A 222 32.95 -15.21 -52.10
CA ALA A 222 31.93 -15.70 -53.03
C ALA A 222 31.33 -17.06 -52.60
N ALA A 223 30.14 -17.00 -51.99
CA ALA A 223 29.12 -18.04 -52.11
C ALA A 223 27.74 -17.38 -52.01
N THR A 224 27.05 -17.35 -53.14
CA THR A 224 25.65 -16.97 -53.33
C THR A 224 24.71 -17.96 -52.64
N GLY A 225 23.68 -17.47 -51.96
CA GLY A 225 22.57 -18.33 -51.50
C GLY A 225 21.72 -17.66 -50.42
N SER A 226 20.52 -17.25 -50.81
CA SER A 226 19.44 -16.73 -49.97
C SER A 226 19.28 -17.50 -48.65
N PRO A 227 19.14 -16.84 -47.48
CA PRO A 227 18.79 -17.55 -46.26
C PRO A 227 17.32 -17.94 -46.31
N LEU A 228 17.12 -19.23 -46.60
CA LEU A 228 15.92 -19.98 -46.28
C LEU A 228 15.49 -19.70 -44.83
N PHE A 229 14.19 -19.45 -44.69
CA PHE A 229 13.41 -19.64 -43.48
C PHE A 229 13.89 -20.90 -42.73
N LEU A 230 14.67 -20.69 -41.67
CA LEU A 230 14.91 -21.71 -40.66
C LEU A 230 13.95 -21.41 -39.52
N SER A 231 12.86 -22.17 -39.53
CA SER A 231 12.02 -22.41 -38.37
C SER A 231 12.88 -22.77 -37.15
N SER A 232 13.02 -21.87 -36.19
CA SER A 232 13.47 -22.24 -34.85
C SER A 232 12.27 -22.80 -34.07
N SER A 233 11.84 -24.00 -34.45
CA SER A 233 11.11 -24.90 -33.57
C SER A 233 12.06 -25.49 -32.53
N GLU A 234 11.52 -25.76 -31.34
CA GLU A 234 12.12 -26.40 -30.16
C GLU A 234 12.70 -25.48 -29.08
N GLU A 235 11.84 -24.68 -28.44
CA GLU A 235 11.97 -24.46 -26.99
C GLU A 235 11.92 -25.85 -26.29
N ARG A 236 13.08 -26.36 -25.88
CA ARG A 236 13.22 -27.66 -25.21
C ARG A 236 12.19 -27.82 -24.09
N LYS A 237 11.45 -28.94 -24.09
CA LYS A 237 10.67 -29.43 -22.94
C LYS A 237 11.58 -29.40 -21.71
N ARG A 238 11.28 -28.53 -20.74
CA ARG A 238 12.03 -28.47 -19.48
C ARG A 238 11.45 -29.52 -18.54
N ASP A 239 12.15 -30.63 -18.37
CA ASP A 239 11.72 -31.68 -17.45
C ASP A 239 11.70 -31.18 -16.00
N ILE A 240 10.63 -31.53 -15.29
CA ILE A 240 10.46 -31.22 -13.87
C ILE A 240 11.07 -32.36 -13.08
N VAL A 241 12.32 -32.20 -12.64
CA VAL A 241 13.01 -33.19 -11.80
C VAL A 241 12.92 -32.77 -10.33
N LEU A 242 12.44 -33.68 -9.49
CA LEU A 242 12.45 -33.52 -8.03
C LEU A 242 13.68 -34.22 -7.44
N ARG A 243 14.22 -33.66 -6.35
CA ARG A 243 15.23 -34.32 -5.52
C ARG A 243 14.60 -35.51 -4.77
N ASP A 244 15.41 -36.45 -4.30
CA ASP A 244 14.91 -37.66 -3.61
C ASP A 244 14.02 -37.32 -2.41
N TYR A 245 14.44 -36.37 -1.56
CA TYR A 245 13.63 -35.94 -0.43
C TYR A 245 12.33 -35.24 -0.86
N GLN A 246 12.34 -34.56 -2.01
CA GLN A 246 11.14 -33.91 -2.56
C GLN A 246 10.15 -34.95 -3.06
N MET A 247 10.64 -36.00 -3.71
CA MET A 247 9.83 -37.13 -4.16
C MET A 247 9.24 -37.92 -2.99
N GLU A 248 10.04 -38.14 -1.93
CA GLU A 248 9.61 -38.81 -0.70
C GLU A 248 8.38 -38.14 -0.07
N VAL A 249 8.41 -36.81 0.06
CA VAL A 249 7.29 -36.06 0.65
C VAL A 249 6.10 -35.89 -0.31
N ALA A 250 6.34 -35.95 -1.63
CA ALA A 250 5.30 -35.82 -2.65
C ALA A 250 4.47 -37.10 -2.85
N ARG A 251 5.07 -38.29 -2.62
CA ARG A 251 4.48 -39.59 -2.95
C ARG A 251 3.02 -39.77 -2.53
N PRO A 252 2.58 -39.45 -1.29
CA PRO A 252 1.18 -39.64 -0.93
C PRO A 252 0.22 -38.68 -1.66
N ALA A 253 0.68 -37.49 -2.05
CA ALA A 253 -0.15 -36.60 -2.87
C ALA A 253 -0.29 -37.15 -4.30
N LEU A 254 0.76 -37.79 -4.83
CA LEU A 254 0.69 -38.49 -6.11
C LEU A 254 -0.28 -39.67 -6.05
N GLU A 255 -0.48 -40.29 -4.88
CA GLU A 255 -1.52 -41.29 -4.60
C GLU A 255 -2.90 -40.67 -4.28
N GLU A 256 -3.14 -39.41 -4.64
CA GLU A 256 -4.41 -38.67 -4.46
C GLU A 256 -4.85 -38.50 -3.00
N LYS A 257 -3.92 -38.60 -2.05
CA LYS A 257 -4.20 -38.33 -0.62
C LYS A 257 -4.06 -36.84 -0.34
N ASN A 258 -4.95 -36.32 0.51
CA ASN A 258 -4.82 -34.97 1.05
C ASN A 258 -3.64 -34.92 2.02
N ILE A 259 -2.66 -34.04 1.83
CA ILE A 259 -1.49 -33.98 2.71
C ILE A 259 -1.05 -32.55 3.03
N ILE A 260 -0.23 -32.44 4.07
CA ILE A 260 0.56 -31.25 4.36
C ILE A 260 2.04 -31.58 4.11
N ILE A 261 2.71 -30.80 3.28
CA ILE A 261 4.16 -30.84 3.10
C ILE A 261 4.79 -29.76 3.99
N CYS A 262 5.56 -30.20 4.97
CA CYS A 262 6.34 -29.37 5.88
C CYS A 262 7.81 -29.48 5.51
N LEU A 263 8.34 -28.48 4.79
CA LEU A 263 9.75 -28.43 4.40
C LEU A 263 10.34 -27.04 4.70
N PRO A 264 11.60 -26.93 5.13
CA PRO A 264 12.25 -25.64 5.40
C PRO A 264 12.16 -24.63 4.25
N THR A 265 12.37 -23.36 4.58
CA THR A 265 12.48 -22.29 3.58
C THR A 265 13.68 -22.56 2.67
N GLY A 266 13.51 -22.38 1.36
CA GLY A 266 14.55 -22.69 0.36
C GLY A 266 14.58 -24.15 -0.14
N SER A 267 13.88 -25.10 0.50
CA SER A 267 13.89 -26.52 0.08
C SER A 267 13.11 -26.83 -1.20
N GLY A 268 12.53 -25.82 -1.88
CA GLY A 268 11.78 -25.99 -3.12
C GLY A 268 10.34 -26.50 -2.98
N LYS A 269 9.62 -26.11 -1.92
CA LYS A 269 8.20 -26.48 -1.70
C LYS A 269 7.30 -26.23 -2.92
N THR A 270 7.45 -25.06 -3.54
CA THR A 270 6.66 -24.68 -4.72
C THR A 270 6.94 -25.60 -5.91
N ARG A 271 8.21 -26.00 -6.14
CA ARG A 271 8.58 -26.96 -7.19
C ARG A 271 7.87 -28.31 -7.00
N VAL A 272 7.77 -28.78 -5.76
CA VAL A 272 7.02 -30.01 -5.43
C VAL A 272 5.55 -29.86 -5.79
N ALA A 273 4.94 -28.71 -5.50
CA ALA A 273 3.55 -28.45 -5.86
C ALA A 273 3.34 -28.40 -7.38
N VAL A 274 4.28 -27.82 -8.15
CA VAL A 274 4.22 -27.83 -9.62
C VAL A 274 4.27 -29.27 -10.16
N TYR A 275 5.17 -30.10 -9.64
CA TYR A 275 5.26 -31.50 -10.05
C TYR A 275 3.96 -32.27 -9.76
N ILE A 276 3.42 -32.16 -8.55
CA ILE A 276 2.14 -32.79 -8.18
C ILE A 276 1.00 -32.30 -9.08
N THR A 277 0.97 -30.99 -9.38
CA THR A 277 -0.03 -30.39 -10.27
C THR A 277 0.04 -30.99 -11.67
N LYS A 278 1.24 -31.14 -12.23
CA LYS A 278 1.46 -31.74 -13.55
C LYS A 278 0.93 -33.18 -13.58
N GLU A 279 1.41 -34.03 -12.67
CA GLU A 279 1.03 -35.45 -12.59
C GLU A 279 -0.49 -35.64 -12.39
N HIS A 280 -1.10 -34.78 -11.57
CA HIS A 280 -2.54 -34.77 -11.34
C HIS A 280 -3.32 -34.47 -12.63
N LEU A 281 -2.93 -33.43 -13.37
CA LEU A 281 -3.56 -33.05 -14.64
C LEU A 281 -3.33 -34.09 -15.75
N GLU A 282 -2.13 -34.65 -15.85
CA GLU A 282 -1.79 -35.69 -16.83
C GLU A 282 -2.61 -36.96 -16.59
N ARG A 283 -2.72 -37.41 -15.33
CA ARG A 283 -3.54 -38.59 -14.99
C ARG A 283 -5.01 -38.37 -15.30
N ARG A 284 -5.56 -37.19 -14.94
CA ARG A 284 -6.96 -36.83 -15.28
C ARG A 284 -7.20 -36.87 -16.79
N LYS A 285 -6.27 -36.30 -17.57
CA LYS A 285 -6.32 -36.32 -19.03
C LYS A 285 -6.28 -37.75 -19.59
N GLN A 286 -5.43 -38.62 -19.05
CA GLN A 286 -5.36 -40.04 -19.43
C GLN A 286 -6.67 -40.79 -19.12
N MET A 287 -7.35 -40.42 -18.04
CA MET A 287 -8.66 -40.98 -17.67
C MET A 287 -9.84 -40.33 -18.42
N GLY A 288 -9.60 -39.39 -19.34
CA GLY A 288 -10.66 -38.66 -20.05
C GLY A 288 -11.50 -37.75 -19.15
N GLN A 289 -10.96 -37.32 -18.01
CA GLN A 289 -11.65 -36.47 -17.04
C GLN A 289 -11.10 -35.04 -17.06
N PRO A 290 -11.95 -34.01 -16.83
CA PRO A 290 -11.47 -32.64 -16.72
C PRO A 290 -10.57 -32.48 -15.48
N GLY A 291 -9.45 -31.78 -15.66
CA GLY A 291 -8.55 -31.37 -14.59
C GLY A 291 -8.66 -29.86 -14.38
N LYS A 292 -8.72 -29.43 -13.12
CA LYS A 292 -8.75 -28.01 -12.76
C LYS A 292 -8.08 -27.77 -11.42
N VAL A 293 -7.14 -26.83 -11.36
CA VAL A 293 -6.29 -26.61 -10.18
C VAL A 293 -6.35 -25.15 -9.75
N VAL A 294 -6.45 -24.92 -8.44
CA VAL A 294 -6.32 -23.59 -7.84
C VAL A 294 -5.18 -23.56 -6.83
N VAL A 295 -4.33 -22.55 -6.93
CA VAL A 295 -3.19 -22.29 -6.05
C VAL A 295 -3.47 -21.03 -5.25
N LEU A 296 -3.68 -21.20 -3.94
CA LEU A 296 -4.09 -20.13 -3.03
C LEU A 296 -2.90 -19.59 -2.25
N VAL A 297 -2.66 -18.28 -2.37
CA VAL A 297 -1.61 -17.56 -1.64
C VAL A 297 -2.19 -16.51 -0.68
N ASN A 298 -1.40 -16.12 0.33
CA ASN A 298 -1.82 -15.17 1.36
C ASN A 298 -1.39 -13.72 1.07
N LYS A 299 -0.47 -13.50 0.11
CA LYS A 299 0.06 -12.18 -0.28
C LYS A 299 -0.04 -11.98 -1.79
N VAL A 300 -0.33 -10.75 -2.22
CA VAL A 300 -0.46 -10.39 -3.65
C VAL A 300 0.85 -10.66 -4.44
N PRO A 301 2.06 -10.29 -3.97
CA PRO A 301 3.29 -10.55 -4.71
C PRO A 301 3.57 -12.04 -4.97
N LEU A 302 3.04 -12.94 -4.15
CA LEU A 302 3.21 -14.39 -4.31
C LEU A 302 2.52 -14.92 -5.57
N VAL A 303 1.44 -14.28 -6.03
CA VAL A 303 0.74 -14.69 -7.25
C VAL A 303 1.68 -14.61 -8.44
N GLU A 304 2.31 -13.44 -8.61
CA GLU A 304 3.25 -13.19 -9.69
C GLU A 304 4.53 -14.00 -9.55
N GLN A 305 5.03 -14.13 -8.31
CA GLN A 305 6.23 -14.91 -8.00
C GLN A 305 6.07 -16.38 -8.38
N HIS A 306 4.99 -17.03 -7.94
CA HIS A 306 4.74 -18.45 -8.25
C HIS A 306 4.45 -18.66 -9.73
N TYR A 307 3.80 -17.70 -10.40
CA TYR A 307 3.61 -17.74 -11.85
C TYR A 307 4.94 -17.68 -12.60
N LYS A 308 5.76 -16.65 -12.38
CA LYS A 308 7.01 -16.44 -13.13
C LYS A 308 8.10 -17.46 -12.82
N ALA A 309 8.29 -17.79 -11.54
CA ALA A 309 9.41 -18.63 -11.12
C ALA A 309 9.15 -20.13 -11.37
N GLU A 310 7.88 -20.56 -11.25
CA GLU A 310 7.53 -21.98 -11.10
C GLU A 310 6.39 -22.40 -12.06
N PHE A 311 5.12 -22.13 -11.73
CA PHE A 311 3.97 -22.67 -12.47
C PHE A 311 3.94 -22.26 -13.95
N GLY A 312 4.08 -20.97 -14.25
CA GLY A 312 4.13 -20.47 -15.62
C GLY A 312 5.38 -20.94 -16.35
N ARG A 313 6.53 -21.02 -15.67
CA ARG A 313 7.78 -21.51 -16.26
C ARG A 313 7.70 -22.96 -16.74
N PHE A 314 7.03 -23.83 -15.99
CA PHE A 314 7.00 -25.26 -16.27
C PHE A 314 5.70 -25.76 -16.90
N LEU A 315 4.55 -25.09 -16.72
CA LEU A 315 3.25 -25.64 -17.14
C LEU A 315 2.55 -24.86 -18.26
N LYS A 316 2.92 -23.58 -18.52
CA LYS A 316 2.24 -22.73 -19.52
C LYS A 316 2.24 -23.29 -20.95
N HIS A 317 3.19 -24.16 -21.26
CA HIS A 317 3.35 -24.74 -22.60
C HIS A 317 2.42 -25.94 -22.84
N GLN A 318 1.80 -26.48 -21.79
CA GLN A 318 0.89 -27.64 -21.87
C GLN A 318 -0.52 -27.33 -21.35
N TYR A 319 -0.63 -26.34 -20.47
CA TYR A 319 -1.86 -25.98 -19.76
C TYR A 319 -2.02 -24.47 -19.72
N SER A 320 -3.27 -24.00 -19.70
CA SER A 320 -3.56 -22.58 -19.51
C SER A 320 -3.40 -22.20 -18.04
N VAL A 321 -2.52 -21.24 -17.76
CA VAL A 321 -2.16 -20.78 -16.41
C VAL A 321 -2.45 -19.30 -16.28
N GLU A 322 -3.33 -18.93 -15.35
CA GLU A 322 -3.74 -17.54 -15.13
C GLU A 322 -3.49 -17.07 -13.70
N ARG A 323 -3.27 -15.76 -13.55
CA ARG A 323 -2.91 -15.07 -12.30
C ARG A 323 -3.98 -14.05 -11.92
N VAL A 324 -4.56 -14.19 -10.73
CA VAL A 324 -5.64 -13.31 -10.27
C VAL A 324 -5.35 -12.75 -8.88
N SER A 325 -5.41 -11.43 -8.72
CA SER A 325 -5.25 -10.77 -7.43
C SER A 325 -6.17 -9.57 -7.31
N GLY A 326 -6.32 -9.02 -6.11
CA GLY A 326 -7.09 -7.78 -5.91
C GLY A 326 -6.48 -6.54 -6.58
N ALA A 327 -5.25 -6.62 -7.09
CA ALA A 327 -4.61 -5.55 -7.87
C ALA A 327 -4.80 -5.73 -9.40
N SER A 328 -5.38 -6.85 -9.84
CA SER A 328 -5.60 -7.13 -11.26
C SER A 328 -6.85 -6.39 -11.74
N GLN A 329 -6.74 -5.53 -12.76
CA GLN A 329 -7.89 -5.02 -13.50
C GLN A 329 -8.42 -6.12 -14.42
N LEU A 330 -9.34 -6.93 -13.92
CA LEU A 330 -9.89 -8.05 -14.68
C LEU A 330 -10.87 -7.55 -15.74
N LYS A 331 -10.63 -7.90 -17.01
CA LYS A 331 -11.55 -7.61 -18.12
C LYS A 331 -12.75 -8.56 -18.19
N ILE A 332 -12.67 -9.68 -17.49
CA ILE A 332 -13.65 -10.78 -17.47
C ILE A 332 -13.90 -11.25 -16.04
N SER A 333 -15.06 -11.86 -15.78
CA SER A 333 -15.44 -12.26 -14.42
C SER A 333 -14.60 -13.46 -13.92
N PHE A 334 -14.43 -13.58 -12.60
CA PHE A 334 -13.65 -14.68 -12.03
C PHE A 334 -14.19 -16.10 -12.40
N PRO A 335 -15.51 -16.33 -12.50
CA PRO A 335 -16.05 -17.57 -13.06
C PRO A 335 -15.56 -17.87 -14.48
N GLN A 336 -15.57 -16.87 -15.38
CA GLN A 336 -15.09 -17.04 -16.75
C GLN A 336 -13.59 -17.38 -16.80
N ILE A 337 -12.79 -16.74 -15.93
CA ILE A 337 -11.36 -17.07 -15.80
C ILE A 337 -11.17 -18.53 -15.39
N ILE A 338 -11.95 -19.02 -14.43
CA ILE A 338 -11.87 -20.43 -14.01
C ILE A 338 -12.27 -21.35 -15.15
N GLU A 339 -13.30 -21.03 -15.92
CA GLU A 339 -13.75 -21.87 -17.04
C GLU A 339 -12.68 -21.99 -18.13
N GLN A 340 -12.06 -20.87 -18.50
CA GLN A 340 -11.07 -20.78 -19.58
C GLN A 340 -9.68 -21.34 -19.23
N ASN A 341 -9.38 -21.52 -17.94
CA ASN A 341 -8.03 -21.89 -17.49
C ASN A 341 -7.98 -23.23 -16.75
N ASP A 342 -6.87 -23.94 -16.90
CA ASP A 342 -6.61 -25.21 -16.20
C ASP A 342 -6.07 -24.96 -14.79
N ILE A 343 -5.20 -23.95 -14.65
CA ILE A 343 -4.50 -23.61 -13.41
C ILE A 343 -4.73 -22.13 -13.09
N ILE A 344 -5.25 -21.85 -11.89
CA ILE A 344 -5.51 -20.50 -11.42
C ILE A 344 -4.66 -20.24 -10.18
N ILE A 345 -3.78 -19.24 -10.22
CA ILE A 345 -2.99 -18.79 -9.06
C ILE A 345 -3.63 -17.51 -8.54
N CYS A 346 -4.12 -17.51 -7.31
CA CYS A 346 -4.80 -16.34 -6.77
C CYS A 346 -4.66 -16.15 -5.26
N THR A 347 -4.96 -14.93 -4.80
CA THR A 347 -5.07 -14.68 -3.36
C THR A 347 -6.33 -15.34 -2.82
N ALA A 348 -6.24 -15.94 -1.63
CA ALA A 348 -7.34 -16.71 -1.02
C ALA A 348 -8.66 -15.94 -0.93
N GLN A 349 -8.59 -14.61 -0.72
CA GLN A 349 -9.75 -13.74 -0.57
C GLN A 349 -10.58 -13.65 -1.87
N ILE A 350 -9.95 -13.73 -3.05
CA ILE A 350 -10.66 -13.73 -4.33
C ILE A 350 -11.58 -14.95 -4.42
N LEU A 351 -11.05 -16.15 -4.09
CA LEU A 351 -11.87 -17.36 -4.08
C LEU A 351 -12.98 -17.30 -3.02
N GLU A 352 -12.70 -16.83 -1.80
CA GLU A 352 -13.73 -16.72 -0.76
C GLU A 352 -14.85 -15.74 -1.17
N ASN A 353 -14.54 -14.62 -1.82
CA ASN A 353 -15.54 -13.67 -2.31
C ASN A 353 -16.53 -14.36 -3.27
N SER A 354 -16.03 -15.13 -4.23
CA SER A 354 -16.90 -15.85 -5.18
C SER A 354 -17.64 -17.05 -4.56
N LEU A 355 -17.06 -17.71 -3.56
CA LEU A 355 -17.76 -18.76 -2.79
C LEU A 355 -18.88 -18.18 -1.91
N VAL A 356 -18.75 -16.93 -1.46
CA VAL A 356 -19.81 -16.22 -0.73
C VAL A 356 -20.94 -15.83 -1.67
N LYS A 357 -20.63 -15.27 -2.85
CA LYS A 357 -21.61 -14.95 -3.90
C LYS A 357 -22.51 -16.15 -4.24
N ALA A 358 -21.91 -17.31 -4.48
CA ALA A 358 -22.65 -18.55 -4.77
C ALA A 358 -23.67 -18.94 -3.69
N LYS A 359 -23.39 -18.64 -2.43
CA LYS A 359 -24.29 -18.95 -1.32
C LYS A 359 -25.52 -18.03 -1.31
N ASN A 360 -25.37 -16.83 -1.84
CA ASN A 360 -26.43 -15.81 -1.88
C ASN A 360 -27.30 -15.92 -3.15
N GLY A 361 -27.02 -16.88 -4.04
CA GLY A 361 -27.75 -17.07 -5.30
C GLY A 361 -27.30 -16.13 -6.43
N ASP A 362 -26.13 -15.52 -6.29
CA ASP A 362 -25.52 -14.65 -7.32
C ASP A 362 -24.98 -15.51 -8.49
N GLU A 363 -25.23 -15.04 -9.72
CA GLU A 363 -24.79 -15.69 -10.96
C GLU A 363 -23.27 -15.77 -11.07
N ASP A 364 -22.53 -14.84 -10.44
CA ASP A 364 -21.06 -14.85 -10.37
C ASP A 364 -20.49 -15.83 -9.31
N GLY A 365 -21.33 -16.72 -8.79
CA GLY A 365 -20.98 -17.68 -7.75
C GLY A 365 -20.17 -18.88 -8.24
N ILE A 366 -19.12 -19.26 -7.50
CA ILE A 366 -18.30 -20.46 -7.76
C ILE A 366 -18.54 -21.55 -6.72
N LYS A 367 -18.40 -22.81 -7.13
CA LYS A 367 -18.50 -24.00 -6.24
C LYS A 367 -17.16 -24.71 -6.15
N LEU A 368 -16.84 -25.25 -4.97
CA LEU A 368 -15.60 -26.02 -4.77
C LEU A 368 -15.48 -27.25 -5.68
N SER A 369 -16.61 -27.80 -6.15
CA SER A 369 -16.66 -28.95 -7.06
C SER A 369 -16.12 -28.67 -8.45
N GLN A 370 -15.92 -27.39 -8.82
CA GLN A 370 -15.29 -27.01 -10.10
C GLN A 370 -13.77 -27.29 -10.09
N PHE A 371 -13.16 -27.42 -8.91
CA PHE A 371 -11.74 -27.73 -8.76
C PHE A 371 -11.52 -29.21 -8.46
N THR A 372 -10.39 -29.72 -8.95
CA THR A 372 -9.95 -31.10 -8.74
C THR A 372 -8.75 -31.20 -7.81
N LEU A 373 -7.94 -30.14 -7.71
CA LEU A 373 -6.82 -29.99 -6.77
C LEU A 373 -6.78 -28.55 -6.27
N MET A 374 -6.54 -28.39 -4.97
CA MET A 374 -6.35 -27.11 -4.30
C MET A 374 -5.00 -27.12 -3.56
N VAL A 375 -4.09 -26.29 -4.03
CA VAL A 375 -2.80 -26.05 -3.39
C VAL A 375 -2.93 -24.84 -2.47
N ILE A 376 -2.62 -24.99 -1.19
CA ILE A 376 -2.67 -23.91 -0.20
C ILE A 376 -1.25 -23.62 0.25
N ASP A 377 -0.69 -22.51 -0.21
CA ASP A 377 0.62 -22.04 0.23
C ASP A 377 0.53 -21.43 1.64
N GLU A 378 1.61 -21.54 2.41
CA GLU A 378 1.67 -21.14 3.83
C GLU A 378 0.44 -21.61 4.64
N CYS A 379 0.11 -22.89 4.51
CA CYS A 379 -1.12 -23.49 4.99
C CYS A 379 -1.29 -23.49 6.52
N HIS A 380 -0.24 -23.10 7.27
CA HIS A 380 -0.28 -22.91 8.72
C HIS A 380 -1.20 -21.74 9.16
N HIS A 381 -1.65 -20.92 8.19
CA HIS A 381 -2.71 -19.90 8.37
C HIS A 381 -4.13 -20.46 8.34
N THR A 382 -4.32 -21.75 8.01
CA THR A 382 -5.63 -22.45 8.02
C THR A 382 -6.11 -22.72 9.45
N LYS A 383 -6.40 -21.66 10.20
CA LYS A 383 -6.85 -21.71 11.59
C LYS A 383 -7.71 -20.50 11.94
N LYS A 384 -8.52 -20.64 12.99
CA LYS A 384 -9.34 -19.55 13.57
C LYS A 384 -10.26 -18.92 12.50
N GLY A 385 -10.26 -17.59 12.38
CA GLY A 385 -11.06 -16.83 11.40
C GLY A 385 -10.28 -16.43 10.15
N GLY A 386 -9.19 -17.14 9.82
CA GLY A 386 -8.42 -16.89 8.60
C GLY A 386 -9.19 -17.35 7.34
N VAL A 387 -8.88 -16.71 6.21
CA VAL A 387 -9.57 -16.94 4.92
C VAL A 387 -9.46 -18.40 4.47
N TYR A 388 -8.26 -19.00 4.55
CA TYR A 388 -8.07 -20.43 4.25
C TYR A 388 -8.98 -21.32 5.09
N ASN A 389 -9.15 -21.00 6.38
CA ASN A 389 -10.02 -21.80 7.25
C ASN A 389 -11.50 -21.66 6.86
N HIS A 390 -11.94 -20.48 6.39
CA HIS A 390 -13.32 -20.31 5.90
C HIS A 390 -13.59 -21.16 4.66
N ILE A 391 -12.66 -21.19 3.71
CA ILE A 391 -12.72 -22.03 2.50
C ILE A 391 -12.78 -23.51 2.91
N MET A 392 -11.87 -23.93 3.80
CA MET A 392 -11.82 -25.32 4.25
C MET A 392 -13.02 -25.74 5.10
N ILE A 393 -13.62 -24.85 5.89
CA ILE A 393 -14.88 -25.13 6.59
C ILE A 393 -16.00 -25.42 5.58
N ARG A 394 -16.04 -24.74 4.42
CA ARG A 394 -17.01 -25.04 3.35
C ARG A 394 -16.75 -26.43 2.75
N TYR A 395 -15.49 -26.74 2.48
CA TYR A 395 -15.05 -28.06 2.03
C TYR A 395 -15.50 -29.16 3.01
N LEU A 396 -15.22 -29.02 4.31
CA LEU A 396 -15.57 -29.99 5.34
C LEU A 396 -17.09 -30.15 5.51
N LYS A 397 -17.85 -29.05 5.42
CA LYS A 397 -19.32 -29.09 5.42
C LYS A 397 -19.85 -29.91 4.24
N GLN A 398 -19.34 -29.68 3.04
CA GLN A 398 -19.73 -30.44 1.85
C GLN A 398 -19.32 -31.91 1.99
N LYS A 399 -18.13 -32.20 2.53
CA LYS A 399 -17.68 -33.57 2.80
C LYS A 399 -18.62 -34.32 3.74
N HIS A 400 -19.08 -33.66 4.80
CA HIS A 400 -20.07 -34.24 5.71
C HIS A 400 -21.43 -34.43 5.04
N GLN A 401 -21.88 -33.45 4.23
CA GLN A 401 -23.11 -33.59 3.44
C GLN A 401 -23.02 -34.76 2.46
N ASN A 402 -21.86 -35.00 1.85
CA ASN A 402 -21.65 -36.17 0.98
C ASN A 402 -21.80 -37.50 1.73
N GLN A 403 -21.49 -37.57 3.04
CA GLN A 403 -21.77 -38.76 3.83
C GLN A 403 -23.28 -38.99 3.99
N VAL A 404 -24.04 -37.91 4.18
CA VAL A 404 -25.51 -37.98 4.25
C VAL A 404 -26.09 -38.35 2.89
N LEU A 405 -25.62 -37.76 1.80
CA LEU A 405 -26.04 -38.09 0.43
C LEU A 405 -25.80 -39.56 0.11
N LYS A 406 -24.64 -40.10 0.47
CA LYS A 406 -24.33 -41.54 0.31
C LYS A 406 -25.30 -42.43 1.08
N LYS A 407 -25.67 -42.06 2.31
CA LYS A 407 -26.70 -42.79 3.10
C LYS A 407 -28.09 -42.68 2.49
N GLN A 408 -28.36 -41.62 1.73
CA GLN A 408 -29.60 -41.40 0.98
C GLN A 408 -29.51 -41.94 -0.46
N GLU A 409 -28.48 -42.73 -0.80
CA GLU A 409 -28.24 -43.28 -2.14
C GLU A 409 -28.16 -42.20 -3.25
N LYS A 410 -27.79 -40.97 -2.88
CA LYS A 410 -27.56 -39.88 -3.82
C LYS A 410 -26.08 -39.76 -4.17
N SER A 411 -25.81 -39.37 -5.41
CA SER A 411 -24.44 -39.11 -5.87
C SER A 411 -23.78 -38.01 -5.03
N PRO A 412 -22.58 -38.26 -4.47
CA PRO A 412 -21.85 -37.25 -3.71
C PRO A 412 -21.34 -36.15 -4.64
N VAL A 413 -21.28 -34.92 -4.11
CA VAL A 413 -20.68 -33.79 -4.84
C VAL A 413 -19.16 -33.97 -4.84
N ALA A 414 -18.52 -33.82 -6.00
CA ALA A 414 -17.07 -33.92 -6.11
C ALA A 414 -16.36 -32.87 -5.23
N LEU A 415 -15.22 -33.24 -4.66
CA LEU A 415 -14.37 -32.37 -3.85
C LEU A 415 -12.92 -32.42 -4.37
N PRO A 416 -12.19 -31.29 -4.34
CA PRO A 416 -10.79 -31.25 -4.76
C PRO A 416 -9.88 -32.01 -3.79
N GLN A 417 -8.80 -32.58 -4.31
CA GLN A 417 -7.67 -32.97 -3.47
C GLN A 417 -7.06 -31.73 -2.80
N ILE A 418 -6.57 -31.85 -1.57
CA ILE A 418 -5.96 -30.75 -0.81
C ILE A 418 -4.46 -30.99 -0.63
N LEU A 419 -3.65 -30.02 -1.03
CA LEU A 419 -2.21 -29.98 -0.81
C LEU A 419 -1.84 -28.72 0.00
N GLY A 420 -1.51 -28.89 1.28
CA GLY A 420 -0.97 -27.80 2.10
C GLY A 420 0.54 -27.71 2.03
N LEU A 421 1.11 -26.51 1.87
CA LEU A 421 2.55 -26.26 1.92
C LEU A 421 2.88 -25.36 3.11
N THR A 422 3.89 -25.70 3.89
CA THR A 422 4.38 -24.80 4.96
C THR A 422 5.85 -25.04 5.29
N ALA A 423 6.54 -24.02 5.78
CA ALA A 423 7.84 -24.21 6.44
C ALA A 423 7.71 -24.74 7.87
N SER A 424 6.62 -24.36 8.54
CA SER A 424 6.37 -24.71 9.94
C SER A 424 4.87 -24.62 10.23
N PRO A 425 4.21 -25.68 10.76
CA PRO A 425 2.83 -25.59 11.24
C PRO A 425 2.71 -24.83 12.58
N GLY A 426 3.82 -24.64 13.30
CA GLY A 426 3.88 -24.08 14.64
C GLY A 426 3.22 -24.94 15.71
N VAL A 427 3.06 -24.38 16.91
CA VAL A 427 2.44 -25.04 18.08
C VAL A 427 1.29 -24.24 18.68
N GLY A 428 0.87 -23.14 18.04
CA GLY A 428 -0.29 -22.36 18.49
C GLY A 428 -0.11 -21.68 19.85
N GLY A 429 1.15 -21.42 20.25
CA GLY A 429 1.48 -20.87 21.57
C GLY A 429 1.45 -21.91 22.71
N ALA A 430 1.42 -23.20 22.39
CA ALA A 430 1.48 -24.27 23.39
C ALA A 430 2.72 -24.14 24.30
N MET A 431 2.51 -24.49 25.57
CA MET A 431 3.55 -24.57 26.61
C MET A 431 3.81 -26.03 27.06
N SER A 432 3.09 -27.00 26.48
CA SER A 432 3.23 -28.42 26.76
C SER A 432 3.18 -29.25 25.49
N GLN A 433 3.82 -30.41 25.52
CA GLN A 433 3.89 -31.33 24.38
C GLN A 433 2.50 -31.79 23.90
N GLN A 434 1.60 -32.11 24.83
CA GLN A 434 0.23 -32.51 24.50
C GLN A 434 -0.53 -31.42 23.73
N ARG A 435 -0.45 -30.16 24.17
CA ARG A 435 -1.11 -29.04 23.47
C ARG A 435 -0.49 -28.76 22.11
N ALA A 436 0.82 -29.00 21.95
CA ALA A 436 1.48 -28.91 20.65
C ALA A 436 0.94 -30.00 19.69
N GLU A 437 0.81 -31.24 20.17
CA GLU A 437 0.20 -32.35 19.41
C GLU A 437 -1.25 -32.04 19.02
N GLU A 438 -2.07 -31.53 19.94
CA GLU A 438 -3.44 -31.06 19.67
C GLU A 438 -3.48 -29.97 18.59
N HIS A 439 -2.55 -29.02 18.60
CA HIS A 439 -2.47 -27.95 17.60
C HIS A 439 -2.10 -28.49 16.21
N ILE A 440 -1.12 -29.39 16.10
CA ILE A 440 -0.76 -30.03 14.83
C ILE A 440 -1.96 -30.82 14.28
N LEU A 441 -2.63 -31.58 15.14
CA LEU A 441 -3.83 -32.32 14.80
C LEU A 441 -4.97 -31.40 14.33
N GLN A 442 -5.15 -30.24 14.97
CA GLN A 442 -6.13 -29.25 14.55
C GLN A 442 -5.84 -28.73 13.14
N ILE A 443 -4.58 -28.41 12.81
CA ILE A 443 -4.21 -27.98 11.45
C ILE A 443 -4.47 -29.11 10.44
N CYS A 444 -4.09 -30.35 10.77
CA CYS A 444 -4.33 -31.50 9.91
C CYS A 444 -5.84 -31.68 9.64
N ALA A 445 -6.68 -31.53 10.66
CA ALA A 445 -8.12 -31.65 10.49
C ALA A 445 -8.73 -30.51 9.70
N ASN A 446 -8.28 -29.26 9.93
CA ASN A 446 -8.74 -28.11 9.15
C ASN A 446 -8.45 -28.29 7.66
N LEU A 447 -7.29 -28.86 7.32
CA LEU A 447 -6.89 -29.14 5.93
C LEU A 447 -7.39 -30.50 5.41
N ASP A 448 -8.16 -31.25 6.19
CA ASP A 448 -8.56 -32.64 5.88
C ASP A 448 -7.39 -33.55 5.49
N ALA A 449 -6.22 -33.31 6.09
CA ALA A 449 -4.99 -34.00 5.78
C ALA A 449 -5.01 -35.44 6.31
N PHE A 450 -4.64 -36.38 5.43
CA PHE A 450 -4.37 -37.76 5.76
C PHE A 450 -3.05 -37.90 6.53
N THR A 451 -2.03 -37.11 6.18
CA THR A 451 -0.73 -37.13 6.82
C THR A 451 0.00 -35.80 6.64
N ILE A 452 0.90 -35.49 7.57
CA ILE A 452 1.90 -34.44 7.43
C ILE A 452 3.23 -35.09 7.05
N LYS A 453 3.84 -34.64 5.97
CA LYS A 453 5.14 -35.11 5.48
C LYS A 453 6.21 -34.07 5.77
N THR A 454 7.29 -34.52 6.38
CA THR A 454 8.46 -33.69 6.71
C THR A 454 9.73 -34.48 6.38
N LYS A 455 10.83 -33.77 6.13
CA LYS A 455 12.17 -34.34 6.04
C LYS A 455 13.06 -33.71 7.10
N THR A 456 13.73 -34.54 7.88
CA THR A 456 14.85 -34.11 8.72
C THR A 456 16.10 -34.16 7.86
N PHE A 457 16.80 -33.03 7.74
CA PHE A 457 18.12 -32.96 7.11
C PHE A 457 19.17 -33.24 8.17
N GLU A 458 20.26 -33.91 7.80
CA GLU A 458 21.42 -34.06 8.69
C GLU A 458 22.08 -32.68 8.92
N GLU A 459 22.79 -32.51 10.04
CA GLU A 459 23.37 -31.21 10.42
C GLU A 459 24.35 -30.67 9.35
N GLU A 460 25.01 -31.55 8.59
CA GLU A 460 25.91 -31.17 7.48
C GLU A 460 25.17 -30.74 6.20
N GLU A 461 23.96 -31.27 5.95
CA GLU A 461 23.14 -30.91 4.79
C GLU A 461 22.30 -29.66 5.03
N ALA A 462 21.98 -29.38 6.29
CA ALA A 462 21.21 -28.22 6.69
C ALA A 462 22.14 -27.00 6.74
N LYS A 463 22.09 -26.13 5.72
CA LYS A 463 22.70 -24.77 5.75
C LYS A 463 22.03 -23.87 6.82
N THR A 464 22.08 -24.29 8.08
CA THR A 464 21.47 -23.59 9.20
C THR A 464 22.41 -22.52 9.71
N PRO A 465 21.92 -21.28 9.86
CA PRO A 465 22.76 -20.19 10.31
C PRO A 465 23.22 -20.38 11.76
N TYR A 466 24.48 -20.00 12.04
CA TYR A 466 25.01 -19.95 13.39
C TYR A 466 24.24 -18.91 14.23
N LYS A 467 23.65 -19.35 15.34
CA LYS A 467 22.84 -18.50 16.20
C LYS A 467 23.66 -17.79 17.28
N ARG A 468 23.42 -16.49 17.46
CA ARG A 468 23.98 -15.67 18.54
C ARG A 468 22.93 -14.78 19.20
N ILE A 469 23.09 -14.52 20.49
CA ILE A 469 22.35 -13.45 21.20
C ILE A 469 23.36 -12.35 21.57
N ALA A 470 23.18 -11.16 21.01
CA ALA A 470 23.93 -9.96 21.35
C ALA A 470 23.15 -9.18 22.40
N ARG A 471 23.60 -9.28 23.67
CA ARG A 471 22.98 -8.56 24.79
C ARG A 471 23.51 -7.14 24.86
N ALA A 472 22.62 -6.16 24.84
CA ALA A 472 22.93 -4.78 25.17
C ALA A 472 22.66 -4.54 26.67
N GLU A 473 23.61 -3.93 27.37
CA GLU A 473 23.38 -3.46 28.75
C GLU A 473 22.46 -2.25 28.75
N GLU A 474 21.77 -2.01 29.86
CA GLU A 474 20.98 -0.79 30.04
C GLU A 474 21.89 0.46 30.02
N ARG A 475 21.34 1.60 29.61
CA ARG A 475 22.09 2.87 29.63
C ARG A 475 22.43 3.24 31.07
N LYS A 476 23.65 3.69 31.32
CA LYS A 476 24.05 4.20 32.64
C LYS A 476 23.31 5.48 33.01
N GLU A 477 23.06 6.33 32.01
CA GLU A 477 22.36 7.60 32.14
C GLU A 477 21.46 7.80 30.92
N ASP A 478 20.22 8.25 31.13
CA ASP A 478 19.27 8.61 30.05
C ASP A 478 18.64 9.99 30.31
N PRO A 479 19.43 11.08 30.25
CA PRO A 479 18.91 12.43 30.53
C PRO A 479 17.82 12.86 29.54
N PHE A 480 17.79 12.32 28.32
CA PHE A 480 16.72 12.57 27.36
C PHE A 480 15.41 11.94 27.80
N GLY A 481 15.46 10.67 28.21
CA GLY A 481 14.33 9.97 28.81
C GLY A 481 13.84 10.65 30.10
N ASP A 482 14.74 11.13 30.94
CA ASP A 482 14.41 11.84 32.19
C ASP A 482 13.62 13.13 31.92
N VAL A 483 13.99 13.90 30.88
CA VAL A 483 13.23 15.10 30.47
C VAL A 483 11.83 14.71 29.98
N ILE A 484 11.70 13.64 29.19
CA ILE A 484 10.37 13.17 28.76
C ILE A 484 9.54 12.70 29.96
N LYS A 485 10.11 11.93 30.88
CA LYS A 485 9.42 11.49 32.11
C LYS A 485 8.96 12.69 32.94
N LYS A 486 9.79 13.73 33.08
CA LYS A 486 9.42 14.99 33.74
C LYS A 486 8.22 15.67 33.07
N ILE A 487 8.23 15.79 31.74
CA ILE A 487 7.10 16.34 30.98
C ILE A 487 5.84 15.51 31.24
N MET A 488 5.95 14.17 31.22
CA MET A 488 4.81 13.29 31.51
C MET A 488 4.27 13.50 32.92
N ASP A 489 5.13 13.70 33.92
CA ASP A 489 4.72 13.97 35.31
C ASP A 489 4.00 15.31 35.45
N GLU A 490 4.45 16.35 34.77
CA GLU A 490 3.74 17.65 34.74
C GLU A 490 2.36 17.53 34.07
N ILE A 491 2.22 16.68 33.04
CA ILE A 491 0.93 16.38 32.42
C ILE A 491 0.03 15.55 33.35
N HIS A 492 0.61 14.59 34.06
CA HIS A 492 -0.11 13.80 35.07
C HIS A 492 -0.70 14.70 36.16
N GLU A 493 0.10 15.63 36.69
CA GLU A 493 -0.32 16.59 37.70
C GLU A 493 -1.42 17.51 37.16
N HIS A 494 -1.25 18.06 35.95
CA HIS A 494 -2.26 18.91 35.32
C HIS A 494 -3.60 18.18 35.18
N ALA A 495 -3.60 16.88 34.83
CA ALA A 495 -4.80 16.08 34.61
C ALA A 495 -5.33 15.33 35.85
N ASP A 496 -4.69 15.46 37.01
CA ASP A 496 -4.94 14.66 38.23
C ASP A 496 -4.94 13.14 37.95
N LEU A 497 -3.94 12.69 37.18
CA LEU A 497 -3.74 11.28 36.82
C LEU A 497 -2.60 10.67 37.65
N LYS A 498 -2.85 9.49 38.24
CA LYS A 498 -1.87 8.76 39.04
C LYS A 498 -1.66 7.35 38.45
N PRO A 499 -0.71 7.16 37.53
CA PRO A 499 -0.41 5.85 36.97
C PRO A 499 0.22 4.94 38.04
N LEU A 500 -0.11 3.65 38.02
CA LEU A 500 0.53 2.62 38.86
C LEU A 500 1.64 1.87 38.11
N CYS A 501 1.90 2.27 36.87
CA CYS A 501 2.83 1.65 35.95
C CYS A 501 3.84 2.69 35.46
N GLU A 502 5.05 2.24 35.15
CA GLU A 502 6.13 3.13 34.73
C GLU A 502 5.95 3.63 33.28
N PRO A 503 6.14 4.93 33.00
CA PRO A 503 6.27 5.46 31.65
C PRO A 503 7.32 4.75 30.79
N GLY A 504 7.10 4.69 29.48
CA GLY A 504 7.97 4.00 28.52
C GLY A 504 7.71 2.50 28.40
N THR A 505 6.69 1.96 29.10
CA THR A 505 6.34 0.54 29.10
C THR A 505 5.06 0.24 28.31
N GLN A 506 4.90 -1.02 27.88
CA GLN A 506 3.67 -1.47 27.23
C GLN A 506 2.46 -1.43 28.19
N ASN A 507 2.67 -1.61 29.49
CA ASN A 507 1.62 -1.53 30.49
C ASN A 507 1.09 -0.10 30.62
N TYR A 508 1.99 0.88 30.58
CA TYR A 508 1.62 2.30 30.57
C TYR A 508 0.86 2.67 29.30
N GLU A 509 1.28 2.17 28.12
CA GLU A 509 0.56 2.38 26.87
C GLU A 509 -0.90 1.86 26.95
N GLN A 510 -1.10 0.67 27.52
CA GLN A 510 -2.45 0.12 27.72
C GLN A 510 -3.28 0.96 28.68
N TRP A 511 -2.67 1.39 29.79
CA TRP A 511 -3.33 2.22 30.79
C TRP A 511 -3.76 3.57 30.21
N VAL A 512 -2.88 4.28 29.49
CA VAL A 512 -3.18 5.61 28.95
C VAL A 512 -4.25 5.54 27.85
N VAL A 513 -4.23 4.48 27.01
CA VAL A 513 -5.29 4.25 26.01
C VAL A 513 -6.63 3.98 26.68
N GLN A 514 -6.67 3.21 27.78
CA GLN A 514 -7.91 3.00 28.53
C GLN A 514 -8.41 4.29 29.18
N LYS A 515 -7.50 5.13 29.69
CA LYS A 515 -7.84 6.42 30.28
C LYS A 515 -8.43 7.38 29.25
N GLU A 516 -7.79 7.51 28.08
CA GLU A 516 -8.32 8.29 26.96
C GLU A 516 -9.72 7.83 26.56
N GLN A 517 -9.93 6.52 26.37
CA GLN A 517 -11.24 5.96 26.00
C GLN A 517 -12.32 6.21 27.06
N ASN A 518 -11.99 6.17 28.34
CA ASN A 518 -12.95 6.44 29.40
C ASN A 518 -13.28 7.94 29.48
N ALA A 519 -12.27 8.81 29.38
CA ALA A 519 -12.46 10.25 29.32
C ALA A 519 -13.31 10.69 28.12
N ALA A 520 -13.16 10.04 26.96
CA ALA A 520 -14.04 10.27 25.81
C ALA A 520 -15.51 9.90 26.08
N LYS A 521 -15.78 8.82 26.83
CA LYS A 521 -17.15 8.42 27.20
C LYS A 521 -17.78 9.35 28.24
N GLU A 522 -16.94 9.86 29.15
CA GLU A 522 -17.31 10.78 30.23
C GLU A 522 -17.35 12.25 29.77
N GLU A 523 -17.03 12.53 28.50
CA GLU A 523 -16.94 13.88 27.93
C GLU A 523 -15.92 14.77 28.65
N ASN A 524 -14.93 14.16 29.30
CA ASN A 524 -13.85 14.86 30.00
C ASN A 524 -12.74 15.24 29.02
N GLN A 525 -12.91 16.38 28.35
CA GLN A 525 -11.98 16.86 27.34
C GLN A 525 -10.55 17.02 27.86
N LYS A 526 -10.38 17.56 29.08
CA LYS A 526 -9.07 17.79 29.70
C LYS A 526 -8.27 16.49 29.84
N VAL A 527 -8.86 15.47 30.46
CA VAL A 527 -8.19 14.18 30.67
C VAL A 527 -7.95 13.46 29.35
N ARG A 528 -8.88 13.54 28.41
CA ARG A 528 -8.74 12.89 27.10
C ARG A 528 -7.55 13.45 26.32
N VAL A 529 -7.45 14.77 26.19
CA VAL A 529 -6.34 15.44 25.48
C VAL A 529 -5.01 15.17 26.19
N CYS A 530 -4.96 15.26 27.53
CA CYS A 530 -3.74 14.90 28.26
C CYS A 530 -3.33 13.44 28.02
N ALA A 531 -4.27 12.50 28.02
CA ALA A 531 -3.99 11.08 27.77
C ALA A 531 -3.49 10.83 26.32
N GLU A 532 -4.02 11.56 25.33
CA GLU A 532 -3.52 11.51 23.96
C GLU A 532 -2.06 11.97 23.86
N HIS A 533 -1.71 13.09 24.50
CA HIS A 533 -0.32 13.57 24.56
C HIS A 533 0.60 12.62 25.34
N LEU A 534 0.18 12.13 26.50
CA LEU A 534 0.92 11.15 27.30
C LEU A 534 1.24 9.89 26.50
N ARG A 535 0.32 9.45 25.64
CA ARG A 535 0.56 8.32 24.73
C ARG A 535 1.68 8.62 23.73
N GLN A 536 1.75 9.83 23.17
CA GLN A 536 2.83 10.22 22.25
C GLN A 536 4.18 10.30 22.97
N TYR A 537 4.23 10.84 24.19
CA TYR A 537 5.46 10.88 24.99
C TYR A 537 5.93 9.48 25.40
N ASN A 538 5.00 8.58 25.75
CA ASN A 538 5.32 7.18 26.02
C ASN A 538 5.91 6.47 24.79
N GLU A 539 5.36 6.73 23.60
CA GLU A 539 5.89 6.21 22.34
C GLU A 539 7.28 6.80 22.03
N ALA A 540 7.52 8.07 22.31
CA ALA A 540 8.83 8.69 22.15
C ALA A 540 9.90 8.07 23.08
N LEU A 541 9.55 7.74 24.33
CA LEU A 541 10.41 6.97 25.23
C LEU A 541 10.75 5.58 24.67
N HIS A 542 9.74 4.89 24.11
CA HIS A 542 9.99 3.58 23.49
C HIS A 542 10.92 3.70 22.27
N GLN A 543 10.75 4.77 21.49
CA GLN A 543 11.63 5.08 20.36
C GLN A 543 13.04 5.41 20.80
N SER A 544 13.28 6.23 21.83
CA SER A 544 14.65 6.51 22.31
C SER A 544 15.35 5.25 22.85
N ASN A 545 14.58 4.29 23.37
CA ASN A 545 15.05 2.97 23.80
C ASN A 545 15.25 1.95 22.67
N THR A 546 14.86 2.28 21.43
CA THR A 546 14.97 1.35 20.29
C THR A 546 15.80 1.92 19.14
N ILE A 547 15.62 3.20 18.81
CA ILE A 547 16.31 3.94 17.74
C ILE A 547 17.02 5.15 18.34
N ARG A 548 17.31 6.19 17.55
CA ARG A 548 18.03 7.37 18.04
C ARG A 548 17.10 8.31 18.80
N MET A 549 17.66 9.03 19.77
CA MET A 549 16.97 10.15 20.43
C MET A 549 16.52 11.21 19.44
N SER A 550 17.29 11.45 18.37
CA SER A 550 16.94 12.37 17.29
C SER A 550 15.64 12.00 16.57
N ASP A 551 15.40 10.70 16.39
CA ASP A 551 14.19 10.21 15.72
C ASP A 551 12.97 10.34 16.65
N ALA A 552 13.14 10.03 17.95
CA ALA A 552 12.10 10.24 18.97
C ALA A 552 11.73 11.73 19.13
N PHE A 553 12.73 12.62 19.13
CA PHE A 553 12.48 14.06 19.14
C PHE A 553 11.76 14.53 17.85
N ARG A 554 12.21 14.06 16.68
CA ARG A 554 11.57 14.41 15.39
C ARG A 554 10.10 13.97 15.38
N PHE A 555 9.79 12.81 15.95
CA PHE A 555 8.43 12.31 16.12
C PHE A 555 7.58 13.26 16.97
N LEU A 556 8.03 13.63 18.17
CA LEU A 556 7.30 14.56 19.05
C LEU A 556 7.15 15.96 18.42
N ASN A 557 8.23 16.50 17.86
CA ASN A 557 8.22 17.81 17.24
C ASN A 557 7.27 17.84 16.03
N LYS A 558 7.22 16.77 15.23
CA LYS A 558 6.24 16.64 14.14
C LYS A 558 4.81 16.65 14.68
N TYR A 559 4.52 15.83 15.70
CA TYR A 559 3.20 15.76 16.33
C TYR A 559 2.72 17.14 16.81
N HIS A 560 3.52 17.84 17.62
CA HIS A 560 3.15 19.16 18.12
C HIS A 560 2.99 20.21 17.01
N ASN A 561 3.82 20.16 15.96
CA ASN A 561 3.68 21.08 14.82
C ASN A 561 2.39 20.81 14.02
N GLU A 562 1.97 19.55 13.87
CA GLU A 562 0.71 19.20 13.20
C GLU A 562 -0.51 19.64 14.03
N GLU A 563 -0.47 19.44 15.35
CA GLU A 563 -1.50 19.93 16.28
C GLU A 563 -1.59 21.47 16.26
N LEU A 564 -0.45 22.17 16.23
CA LEU A 564 -0.45 23.65 16.13
C LEU A 564 -0.96 24.15 14.78
N LYS A 565 -0.56 23.52 13.67
CA LYS A 565 -1.01 23.91 12.32
C LYS A 565 -2.51 23.77 12.16
N THR A 566 -3.08 22.66 12.62
CA THR A 566 -4.53 22.40 12.54
C THR A 566 -5.37 23.37 13.38
N LYS A 567 -4.76 24.07 14.33
CA LYS A 567 -5.37 25.12 15.18
C LYS A 567 -5.12 26.55 14.68
N SER A 568 -4.11 26.76 13.83
CA SER A 568 -3.65 28.09 13.42
C SER A 568 -3.97 28.44 11.97
N SER A 569 -4.44 27.48 11.16
CA SER A 569 -4.88 27.74 9.78
C SER A 569 -6.21 28.51 9.77
N PRO A 570 -6.26 29.74 9.22
CA PRO A 570 -7.50 30.46 9.01
C PRO A 570 -8.17 29.92 7.74
N ASP A 571 -9.12 29.00 7.90
CA ASP A 571 -10.15 28.81 6.89
C ASP A 571 -11.35 29.68 7.29
N GLU A 572 -11.97 30.31 6.29
CA GLU A 572 -13.11 31.21 6.47
C GLU A 572 -14.22 30.58 7.34
N GLU A 573 -14.74 31.40 8.27
CA GLU A 573 -15.90 31.16 9.16
C GLU A 573 -15.78 30.29 10.43
N GLY A 574 -14.60 29.79 10.83
CA GLY A 574 -14.48 29.02 12.08
C GLY A 574 -13.23 29.32 12.90
N THR A 575 -13.33 30.17 13.93
CA THR A 575 -12.20 30.38 14.87
C THR A 575 -12.04 29.13 15.74
N VAL A 576 -11.12 28.22 15.42
CA VAL A 576 -10.84 27.07 16.29
C VAL A 576 -10.18 27.58 17.58
N THR A 577 -10.90 27.53 18.70
CA THR A 577 -10.39 28.00 19.99
C THR A 577 -9.37 27.01 20.56
N ILE A 578 -8.17 27.51 20.89
CA ILE A 578 -7.17 26.76 21.67
C ILE A 578 -7.61 26.74 23.12
N THR A 579 -7.84 25.55 23.66
CA THR A 579 -8.22 25.36 25.07
C THR A 579 -7.07 25.64 26.02
N ASP A 580 -7.37 25.91 27.30
CA ASP A 580 -6.34 26.11 28.32
C ASP A 580 -5.42 24.89 28.49
N THR A 581 -5.98 23.68 28.37
CA THR A 581 -5.20 22.43 28.40
C THR A 581 -4.26 22.31 27.21
N GLU A 582 -4.72 22.60 25.99
CA GLU A 582 -3.86 22.59 24.80
C GLU A 582 -2.75 23.66 24.91
N ARG A 583 -3.07 24.87 25.39
CA ARG A 583 -2.10 25.94 25.64
C ARG A 583 -1.02 25.51 26.64
N PHE A 584 -1.43 24.86 27.74
CA PHE A 584 -0.51 24.27 28.71
C PHE A 584 0.42 23.24 28.05
N LEU A 585 -0.13 22.30 27.27
CA LEU A 585 0.64 21.24 26.62
C LEU A 585 1.66 21.75 25.59
N PHE A 586 1.27 22.75 24.79
CA PHE A 586 2.17 23.38 23.82
C PHE A 586 3.27 24.18 24.49
N THR A 587 2.95 24.92 25.56
CA THR A 587 3.93 25.68 26.35
C THR A 587 4.93 24.73 26.99
N LEU A 588 4.44 23.65 27.62
CA LEU A 588 5.27 22.64 28.26
C LEU A 588 6.26 21.99 27.29
N PHE A 589 5.81 21.64 26.07
CA PHE A 589 6.73 21.12 25.05
C PHE A 589 7.76 22.17 24.61
N LYS A 590 7.31 23.41 24.39
CA LYS A 590 8.19 24.52 23.97
C LYS A 590 9.29 24.79 24.99
N ASP A 591 8.94 24.84 26.28
CA ASP A 591 9.87 25.14 27.37
C ASP A 591 10.95 24.05 27.54
N ASN A 592 10.64 22.81 27.16
CA ASN A 592 11.59 21.69 27.24
C ASN A 592 12.28 21.38 25.89
N LYS A 593 11.87 22.02 24.80
CA LYS A 593 12.31 21.71 23.43
C LYS A 593 13.82 21.89 23.25
N GLU A 594 14.36 23.02 23.68
CA GLU A 594 15.80 23.33 23.53
C GLU A 594 16.67 22.31 24.26
N LYS A 595 16.27 21.92 25.48
CA LYS A 595 16.97 20.91 26.26
C LYS A 595 16.94 19.53 25.58
N LEU A 596 15.80 19.13 25.02
CA LEU A 596 15.71 17.88 24.24
C LEU A 596 16.59 17.92 22.99
N GLN A 597 16.67 19.07 22.31
CA GLN A 597 17.53 19.29 21.14
C GLN A 597 19.02 19.23 21.48
N GLU A 598 19.42 19.79 22.63
CA GLU A 598 20.80 19.70 23.12
C GLU A 598 21.19 18.25 23.42
N LEU A 599 20.31 17.51 24.10
CA LEU A 599 20.57 16.14 24.53
C LEU A 599 20.65 15.15 23.36
N MET A 600 19.82 15.32 22.32
CA MET A 600 19.87 14.43 21.15
C MET A 600 21.17 14.54 20.35
N GLY A 601 21.92 15.64 20.49
CA GLY A 601 23.23 15.84 19.85
C GLY A 601 24.40 15.19 20.57
N LYS A 602 24.19 14.57 21.75
CA LYS A 602 25.25 14.00 22.60
C LYS A 602 25.38 12.49 22.38
N PRO A 603 26.42 12.00 21.68
CA PRO A 603 26.58 10.58 21.36
C PRO A 603 26.77 9.69 22.59
N GLN A 604 27.25 10.24 23.71
CA GLN A 604 27.46 9.49 24.95
C GLN A 604 26.17 8.90 25.55
N TYR A 605 25.00 9.43 25.18
CA TYR A 605 23.69 8.96 25.65
C TYR A 605 22.97 8.10 24.60
N GLU A 606 23.65 7.75 23.50
CA GLU A 606 23.12 6.84 22.49
C GLU A 606 22.80 5.48 23.11
N ASN A 607 21.71 4.89 22.68
CA ASN A 607 21.23 3.63 23.20
C ASN A 607 22.17 2.46 22.85
N ASN A 608 22.49 1.65 23.86
CA ASN A 608 23.35 0.48 23.75
C ASN A 608 22.84 -0.58 22.76
N ASN A 609 21.53 -0.67 22.51
CA ASN A 609 20.99 -1.55 21.46
C ASN A 609 21.53 -1.16 20.08
N LEU A 610 21.59 0.13 19.75
CA LEU A 610 22.15 0.62 18.48
C LEU A 610 23.65 0.36 18.39
N ALA A 611 24.39 0.53 19.50
CA ALA A 611 25.81 0.21 19.56
C ALA A 611 26.08 -1.29 19.28
N GLN A 612 25.26 -2.18 19.84
CA GLN A 612 25.31 -3.61 19.55
C GLN A 612 24.96 -3.89 18.09
N LEU A 613 23.90 -3.27 17.56
CA LEU A 613 23.54 -3.43 16.15
C LEU A 613 24.69 -3.00 15.22
N LYS A 614 25.29 -1.83 15.48
CA LYS A 614 26.45 -1.31 14.73
C LYS A 614 27.60 -2.30 14.73
N THR A 615 27.97 -2.79 15.92
CA THR A 615 29.08 -3.74 16.08
C THR A 615 28.83 -5.02 15.30
N ASN A 616 27.60 -5.55 15.33
CA ASN A 616 27.25 -6.75 14.58
C ASN A 616 27.29 -6.50 13.07
N ILE A 617 26.68 -5.42 12.56
CA ILE A 617 26.72 -5.10 11.12
C ILE A 617 28.17 -4.97 10.64
N LEU A 618 29.00 -4.15 11.31
CA LEU A 618 30.39 -3.93 10.93
C LEU A 618 31.19 -5.24 10.94
N LYS A 619 30.95 -6.11 11.93
CA LYS A 619 31.57 -7.43 11.98
C LYS A 619 31.19 -8.27 10.76
N GLU A 620 29.91 -8.36 10.41
CA GLU A 620 29.47 -9.19 9.27
C GLU A 620 30.09 -8.74 7.94
N PHE A 621 30.26 -7.43 7.74
CA PHE A 621 30.89 -6.83 6.56
C PHE A 621 32.43 -6.92 6.57
N SER A 622 33.05 -6.89 7.75
CA SER A 622 34.51 -7.05 7.87
C SER A 622 34.96 -8.50 7.67
N THR A 623 34.09 -9.47 7.97
CA THR A 623 34.41 -10.91 7.88
C THR A 623 34.10 -11.54 6.52
N ARG A 624 33.39 -10.85 5.63
CA ARG A 624 32.93 -11.42 4.36
C ARG A 624 33.19 -10.47 3.20
N GLU A 625 33.68 -11.01 2.09
CA GLU A 625 33.92 -10.25 0.87
C GLU A 625 32.63 -9.68 0.25
N ARG A 626 31.54 -10.47 0.26
CA ARG A 626 30.22 -10.07 -0.23
C ARG A 626 29.15 -10.33 0.82
N ALA A 627 29.05 -9.42 1.78
CA ALA A 627 28.04 -9.49 2.82
C ALA A 627 26.67 -9.03 2.30
N ARG A 628 25.64 -9.85 2.52
CA ARG A 628 24.24 -9.52 2.27
C ARG A 628 23.38 -9.97 3.44
N GLY A 629 22.48 -9.12 3.93
CA GLY A 629 21.67 -9.49 5.09
C GLY A 629 20.39 -8.71 5.28
N ILE A 630 19.61 -9.17 6.27
CA ILE A 630 18.32 -8.59 6.66
C ILE A 630 18.35 -8.24 8.14
N ILE A 631 17.91 -7.04 8.48
CA ILE A 631 17.68 -6.57 9.85
C ILE A 631 16.16 -6.46 10.05
N PHE A 632 15.59 -7.33 10.87
CA PHE A 632 14.19 -7.29 11.24
C PHE A 632 13.96 -6.38 12.43
N THR A 633 13.03 -5.44 12.30
CA THR A 633 12.58 -4.54 13.38
C THR A 633 11.06 -4.52 13.50
N ARG A 634 10.55 -4.05 14.64
CA ARG A 634 9.13 -4.13 15.02
C ARG A 634 8.23 -3.19 14.23
N THR A 635 8.65 -1.94 14.03
CA THR A 635 7.77 -0.87 13.53
C THR A 635 8.25 -0.33 12.18
N ARG A 636 7.33 0.23 11.39
CA ARG A 636 7.70 0.90 10.13
C ARG A 636 8.63 2.09 10.35
N LEU A 637 8.37 2.86 11.40
CA LEU A 637 9.19 4.00 11.78
C LEU A 637 10.62 3.56 12.11
N SER A 638 10.79 2.52 12.92
CA SER A 638 12.13 2.01 13.24
C SER A 638 12.86 1.49 12.00
N ALA A 639 12.17 0.88 11.03
CA ALA A 639 12.80 0.44 9.78
C ALA A 639 13.36 1.64 8.98
N ILE A 640 12.58 2.71 8.86
CA ILE A 640 13.00 3.94 8.17
C ILE A 640 14.13 4.64 8.95
N ALA A 641 13.98 4.79 10.27
CA ALA A 641 14.95 5.47 11.12
C ALA A 641 16.30 4.74 11.16
N LEU A 642 16.30 3.40 11.25
CA LEU A 642 17.53 2.61 11.16
C LEU A 642 18.17 2.72 9.77
N CYS A 643 17.38 2.82 8.70
CA CYS A 643 17.89 3.02 7.34
C CYS A 643 18.62 4.36 7.23
N GLN A 644 18.00 5.42 7.72
CA GLN A 644 18.62 6.75 7.77
C GLN A 644 19.87 6.74 8.65
N TRP A 645 19.83 6.08 9.82
CA TRP A 645 21.00 5.96 10.69
C TRP A 645 22.17 5.24 10.03
N ILE A 646 21.91 4.23 9.19
CA ILE A 646 22.98 3.57 8.42
C ILE A 646 23.52 4.53 7.35
N GLN A 647 22.65 5.16 6.57
CA GLN A 647 23.02 6.06 5.47
C GLN A 647 23.78 7.32 5.93
N GLU A 648 23.47 7.81 7.13
CA GLU A 648 24.12 8.99 7.73
C GLU A 648 25.44 8.67 8.45
N ASN A 649 25.83 7.39 8.58
CA ASN A 649 27.06 7.00 9.27
C ASN A 649 28.17 6.64 8.26
N PRO A 650 29.25 7.45 8.14
CA PRO A 650 30.30 7.22 7.14
C PRO A 650 31.02 5.87 7.34
N LYS A 651 31.08 5.34 8.57
CA LYS A 651 31.71 4.04 8.84
C LYS A 651 31.01 2.86 8.15
N PHE A 652 29.73 2.99 7.82
CA PHE A 652 29.00 1.96 7.08
C PHE A 652 29.33 2.05 5.59
N ASP A 653 29.42 3.26 5.05
CA ASP A 653 29.83 3.50 3.66
C ASP A 653 31.27 3.03 3.39
N GLU A 654 32.19 3.29 4.33
CA GLU A 654 33.58 2.82 4.28
C GLU A 654 33.74 1.30 4.13
N VAL A 655 32.80 0.52 4.67
CA VAL A 655 32.79 -0.95 4.56
C VAL A 655 31.79 -1.46 3.52
N GLY A 656 31.26 -0.57 2.68
CA GLY A 656 30.39 -0.90 1.55
C GLY A 656 28.96 -1.28 1.91
N VAL A 657 28.43 -0.85 3.07
CA VAL A 657 27.03 -1.11 3.45
C VAL A 657 26.10 -0.19 2.66
N SER A 658 25.23 -0.80 1.85
CA SER A 658 24.15 -0.13 1.13
C SER A 658 22.80 -0.64 1.65
N ALA A 659 22.10 0.22 2.40
CA ALA A 659 20.88 -0.15 3.11
C ALA A 659 19.62 0.48 2.50
N SER A 660 18.53 -0.28 2.54
CA SER A 660 17.18 0.18 2.21
C SER A 660 16.14 -0.49 3.10
N TYR A 661 15.00 0.18 3.34
CA TYR A 661 13.93 -0.36 4.18
C TYR A 661 12.89 -1.13 3.37
N LEU A 662 12.25 -2.12 4.00
CA LEU A 662 11.15 -2.90 3.42
C LEU A 662 9.99 -3.02 4.43
N ILE A 663 8.90 -2.30 4.16
CA ILE A 663 7.73 -2.21 5.05
C ILE A 663 6.44 -2.65 4.35
N GLY A 664 5.44 -3.09 5.12
CA GLY A 664 4.18 -3.59 4.57
C GLY A 664 3.29 -2.51 3.95
N GLY A 665 2.37 -2.94 3.07
CA GLY A 665 1.52 -2.06 2.25
C GLY A 665 0.18 -1.62 2.84
N GLY A 666 -0.18 -2.02 4.07
CA GLY A 666 -1.48 -1.67 4.65
C GLY A 666 -1.56 -0.25 5.23
N ASP A 667 -2.74 0.38 5.22
CA ASP A 667 -2.92 1.78 5.65
C ASP A 667 -3.27 1.95 7.14
N GLN A 668 -3.08 0.91 7.97
CA GLN A 668 -3.43 0.93 9.40
C GLN A 668 -2.40 1.63 10.30
N SER A 669 -1.31 2.15 9.74
CA SER A 669 -0.22 2.81 10.48
C SER A 669 -0.18 4.29 10.13
N VAL A 670 0.24 5.13 11.09
CA VAL A 670 0.56 6.55 10.87
C VAL A 670 1.76 6.75 9.93
N VAL A 671 2.55 5.70 9.70
CA VAL A 671 3.68 5.72 8.77
C VAL A 671 3.22 5.25 7.40
N LYS A 672 3.54 6.04 6.37
CA LYS A 672 3.27 5.74 4.96
C LYS A 672 3.68 4.31 4.61
N PRO A 673 2.78 3.49 4.05
CA PRO A 673 3.11 2.15 3.57
C PRO A 673 3.91 2.18 2.27
N MET A 674 4.69 1.13 2.00
CA MET A 674 5.22 0.89 0.66
C MET A 674 4.19 0.16 -0.20
N THR A 675 3.99 0.65 -1.42
CA THR A 675 3.24 -0.01 -2.48
C THR A 675 3.90 -1.33 -2.90
N ALA A 676 3.15 -2.19 -3.59
CA ALA A 676 3.70 -3.43 -4.13
C ALA A 676 4.82 -3.19 -5.16
N ALA A 677 4.74 -2.09 -5.93
CA ALA A 677 5.76 -1.69 -6.89
C ALA A 677 7.06 -1.28 -6.19
N GLU A 678 6.99 -0.42 -5.16
CA GLU A 678 8.16 -0.01 -4.37
C GLU A 678 8.82 -1.21 -3.66
N GLN A 679 8.02 -2.12 -3.08
CA GLN A 679 8.56 -3.34 -2.47
C GLN A 679 9.31 -4.20 -3.49
N LYS A 680 8.78 -4.33 -4.71
CA LYS A 680 9.39 -5.11 -5.78
C LYS A 680 10.70 -4.48 -6.26
N ASP A 681 10.74 -3.16 -6.43
CA ASP A 681 11.95 -2.43 -6.81
C ASP A 681 13.09 -2.64 -5.81
N VAL A 682 12.81 -2.48 -4.51
CA VAL A 682 13.79 -2.71 -3.44
C VAL A 682 14.29 -4.16 -3.43
N LEU A 683 13.41 -5.14 -3.65
CA LEU A 683 13.79 -6.56 -3.70
C LEU A 683 14.64 -6.90 -4.93
N ASN A 684 14.39 -6.26 -6.07
CA ASN A 684 15.21 -6.42 -7.28
C ASN A 684 16.62 -5.83 -7.04
N LYS A 685 16.69 -4.58 -6.57
CA LYS A 685 17.97 -3.92 -6.24
C LYS A 685 18.78 -4.72 -5.20
N PHE A 686 18.10 -5.36 -4.24
CA PHE A 686 18.75 -6.24 -3.27
C PHE A 686 19.31 -7.53 -3.90
N ARG A 687 18.57 -8.11 -4.84
CA ARG A 687 18.98 -9.31 -5.59
C ARG A 687 20.20 -9.03 -6.46
N ASP A 688 20.20 -7.87 -7.12
CA ASP A 688 21.25 -7.44 -8.05
C ASP A 688 22.49 -6.92 -7.31
N GLY A 689 22.41 -6.76 -5.98
CA GLY A 689 23.53 -6.35 -5.13
C GLY A 689 23.73 -4.84 -4.99
N GLN A 690 22.89 -4.02 -5.64
CA GLN A 690 22.88 -2.56 -5.45
C GLN A 690 22.53 -2.17 -4.00
N ILE A 691 21.69 -3.00 -3.37
CA ILE A 691 21.40 -2.94 -1.93
C ILE A 691 21.91 -4.26 -1.34
N ASN A 692 22.59 -4.19 -0.20
CA ASN A 692 23.11 -5.38 0.48
C ASN A 692 22.60 -5.52 1.92
N VAL A 693 21.90 -4.53 2.47
CA VAL A 693 21.17 -4.65 3.75
C VAL A 693 19.70 -4.25 3.59
N LEU A 694 18.79 -5.17 3.87
CA LEU A 694 17.37 -4.87 4.00
C LEU A 694 16.99 -4.63 5.46
N ILE A 695 16.38 -3.49 5.76
CA ILE A 695 15.81 -3.22 7.08
C ILE A 695 14.31 -3.41 7.00
N ALA A 696 13.85 -4.57 7.45
CA ALA A 696 12.49 -5.03 7.19
C ALA A 696 11.63 -5.12 8.44
N THR A 697 10.33 -4.93 8.27
CA THR A 697 9.33 -5.42 9.24
C THR A 697 9.03 -6.91 8.99
N THR A 698 8.03 -7.46 9.68
CA THR A 698 7.56 -8.85 9.46
C THR A 698 7.09 -9.13 8.01
N VAL A 699 6.96 -8.11 7.16
CA VAL A 699 6.67 -8.25 5.72
C VAL A 699 7.63 -9.22 5.01
N ALA A 700 8.91 -9.21 5.40
CA ALA A 700 9.98 -10.00 4.80
C ALA A 700 10.20 -11.37 5.46
N GLU A 701 9.52 -11.68 6.57
CA GLU A 701 9.68 -12.97 7.26
C GLU A 701 9.15 -14.09 6.35
N GLU A 702 7.96 -13.93 5.77
CA GLU A 702 7.22 -14.99 5.06
C GLU A 702 6.97 -14.71 3.57
N GLY A 703 7.05 -15.76 2.74
CA GLY A 703 6.52 -15.79 1.38
C GLY A 703 7.37 -15.10 0.30
N LEU A 704 7.81 -13.87 0.55
CA LEU A 704 8.54 -13.09 -0.46
C LEU A 704 9.84 -13.79 -0.87
N ASP A 705 10.12 -13.81 -2.18
CA ASP A 705 11.37 -14.30 -2.73
C ASP A 705 12.48 -13.26 -2.53
N ILE A 706 13.24 -13.47 -1.46
CA ILE A 706 14.38 -12.64 -1.07
C ILE A 706 15.65 -13.43 -1.36
N ALA A 707 16.63 -12.77 -1.99
CA ALA A 707 17.93 -13.35 -2.29
C ALA A 707 18.61 -13.94 -1.04
N GLU A 708 19.48 -14.92 -1.23
CA GLU A 708 20.16 -15.61 -0.12
C GLU A 708 21.00 -14.64 0.70
N CYS A 709 20.83 -14.68 2.02
CA CYS A 709 21.52 -13.79 2.95
C CYS A 709 22.61 -14.54 3.71
N ASN A 710 23.73 -13.85 3.96
CA ASN A 710 24.81 -14.30 4.84
C ASN A 710 24.51 -14.01 6.30
N PHE A 711 23.66 -13.02 6.61
CA PHE A 711 23.29 -12.76 7.99
C PHE A 711 21.84 -12.30 8.12
N VAL A 712 21.22 -12.66 9.24
CA VAL A 712 19.90 -12.17 9.64
C VAL A 712 20.01 -11.65 11.06
N ILE A 713 19.64 -10.39 11.28
CA ILE A 713 19.60 -9.77 12.61
C ILE A 713 18.15 -9.53 12.98
N ARG A 714 17.70 -10.01 14.14
CA ARG A 714 16.44 -9.58 14.75
C ARG A 714 16.75 -8.53 15.80
N TYR A 715 16.37 -7.29 15.52
CA TYR A 715 16.69 -6.14 16.35
C TYR A 715 15.56 -5.85 17.34
N CYS A 716 15.77 -6.19 18.61
CA CYS A 716 14.80 -6.05 19.71
C CYS A 716 13.42 -6.68 19.39
N LEU A 717 13.39 -7.68 18.49
CA LEU A 717 12.19 -8.26 17.93
C LEU A 717 12.10 -9.74 18.27
N VAL A 718 11.03 -10.11 18.96
CA VAL A 718 10.60 -11.49 19.16
C VAL A 718 9.12 -11.60 18.87
N THR A 719 8.75 -12.60 18.07
CA THR A 719 7.35 -12.86 17.69
C THR A 719 6.94 -14.27 18.12
N ASN A 720 6.70 -15.18 17.18
CA ASN A 720 6.37 -16.57 17.44
C ASN A 720 7.41 -17.50 16.81
N GLU A 721 7.29 -18.80 17.08
CA GLU A 721 8.19 -19.83 16.58
C GLU A 721 8.19 -19.97 15.06
N ILE A 722 7.05 -19.72 14.40
CA ILE A 722 6.93 -19.80 12.93
C ILE A 722 7.77 -18.71 12.29
N ALA A 723 7.56 -17.45 12.71
CA ALA A 723 8.29 -16.30 12.22
C ALA A 723 9.78 -16.38 12.56
N MET A 724 10.15 -16.91 13.73
CA MET A 724 11.55 -17.20 14.08
C MET A 724 12.20 -18.14 13.06
N ILE A 725 11.55 -19.28 12.76
CA ILE A 725 12.05 -20.27 11.79
C ILE A 725 12.14 -19.68 10.38
N GLN A 726 11.12 -18.92 9.95
CA GLN A 726 11.08 -18.31 8.62
C GLN A 726 12.13 -17.21 8.46
N ALA A 727 12.31 -16.34 9.46
CA ALA A 727 13.36 -15.31 9.49
C ALA A 727 14.74 -15.96 9.45
N ARG A 728 14.97 -16.99 10.28
CA ARG A 728 16.21 -17.78 10.27
C ARG A 728 16.47 -18.40 8.89
N GLY A 729 15.45 -18.92 8.22
CA GLY A 729 15.53 -19.47 6.87
C GLY A 729 15.84 -18.45 5.75
N ARG A 730 15.93 -17.15 6.05
CA ARG A 730 16.48 -16.14 5.12
C ARG A 730 18.00 -16.19 5.06
N GLY A 731 18.66 -16.53 6.17
CA GLY A 731 20.11 -16.75 6.27
C GLY A 731 20.49 -18.14 5.78
N ARG A 732 20.57 -18.32 4.46
CA ARG A 732 20.80 -19.63 3.83
C ARG A 732 21.99 -19.67 2.85
N ALA A 733 22.75 -18.58 2.77
CA ALA A 733 24.08 -18.64 2.17
C ALA A 733 25.00 -19.51 3.04
N GLU A 734 26.14 -19.92 2.49
CA GLU A 734 27.17 -20.63 3.28
C GLU A 734 27.71 -19.73 4.39
N ASP A 735 28.03 -20.34 5.54
CA ASP A 735 28.48 -19.69 6.76
C ASP A 735 27.57 -18.53 7.23
N SER A 736 26.26 -18.72 7.08
CA SER A 736 25.28 -17.71 7.48
C SER A 736 25.16 -17.57 9.00
N SER A 737 24.78 -16.37 9.46
CA SER A 737 24.55 -16.07 10.89
C SER A 737 23.12 -15.63 11.18
N TYR A 738 22.63 -15.91 12.38
CA TYR A 738 21.35 -15.43 12.92
C TYR A 738 21.58 -14.79 14.29
N THR A 739 21.46 -13.47 14.37
CA THR A 739 21.75 -12.71 15.58
C THR A 739 20.49 -12.08 16.15
N LEU A 740 20.17 -12.34 17.41
CA LEU A 740 19.17 -11.57 18.17
C LEU A 740 19.88 -10.47 18.95
N VAL A 741 19.59 -9.20 18.64
CA VAL A 741 19.98 -8.08 19.50
C VAL A 741 18.87 -7.86 20.51
N ALA A 742 19.21 -7.94 21.80
CA ALA A 742 18.25 -7.81 22.89
C ALA A 742 18.84 -7.01 24.04
N GLU A 743 18.04 -6.12 24.60
CA GLU A 743 18.36 -5.42 25.84
C GLU A 743 18.28 -6.37 27.03
N ALA A 744 19.26 -6.28 27.93
CA ALA A 744 19.27 -7.03 29.19
C ALA A 744 18.02 -6.71 30.03
N GLY A 745 17.37 -7.73 30.58
CA GLY A 745 16.15 -7.54 31.39
C GLY A 745 14.85 -7.33 30.59
N SER A 746 14.90 -7.09 29.28
CA SER A 746 13.71 -6.85 28.43
C SER A 746 12.80 -8.07 28.21
N GLY A 747 13.22 -9.26 28.63
CA GLY A 747 12.50 -10.51 28.38
C GLY A 747 12.52 -10.97 26.91
N VAL A 748 13.23 -10.27 26.01
CA VAL A 748 13.27 -10.60 24.58
C VAL A 748 14.05 -11.88 24.33
N ALA A 749 15.22 -12.04 24.95
CA ALA A 749 16.06 -13.23 24.82
C ALA A 749 15.35 -14.48 25.37
N GLU A 750 14.67 -14.35 26.51
CA GLU A 750 13.93 -15.41 27.18
C GLU A 750 12.75 -15.88 26.33
N ARG A 751 12.01 -14.95 25.72
CA ARG A 751 10.93 -15.28 24.78
C ARG A 751 11.43 -15.98 23.52
N GLU A 752 12.62 -15.63 23.04
CA GLU A 752 13.23 -16.34 21.92
C GLU A 752 13.61 -17.78 22.31
N SER A 753 14.17 -17.99 23.51
CA SER A 753 14.42 -19.35 24.04
C SER A 753 13.13 -20.18 24.18
N VAL A 754 12.01 -19.55 24.55
CA VAL A 754 10.69 -20.22 24.55
C VAL A 754 10.29 -20.63 23.13
N ASN A 755 10.56 -19.80 22.12
CA ASN A 755 10.26 -20.14 20.72
C ASN A 755 11.13 -21.31 20.21
N GLU A 756 12.39 -21.40 20.62
CA GLU A 756 13.24 -22.58 20.34
C GLU A 756 12.71 -23.85 20.98
N TYR A 757 12.26 -23.75 22.24
CA TYR A 757 11.63 -24.87 22.92
C TYR A 757 10.35 -25.31 22.18
N ARG A 758 9.56 -24.36 21.69
CA ARG A 758 8.37 -24.62 20.86
C ARG A 758 8.71 -25.28 19.53
N GLU A 759 9.80 -24.89 18.87
CA GLU A 759 10.29 -25.56 17.66
C GLU A 759 10.64 -27.03 17.94
N LYS A 760 11.34 -27.31 19.05
CA LYS A 760 11.65 -28.70 19.46
C LYS A 760 10.39 -29.52 19.76
N MET A 761 9.42 -28.92 20.47
CA MET A 761 8.12 -29.56 20.73
C MET A 761 7.35 -29.84 19.44
N MET A 762 7.40 -28.92 18.47
CA MET A 762 6.76 -29.06 17.17
C MET A 762 7.29 -30.29 16.43
N SER A 763 8.60 -30.44 16.30
CA SER A 763 9.21 -31.59 15.62
C SER A 763 8.81 -32.91 16.29
N LYS A 764 8.81 -32.96 17.63
CA LYS A 764 8.34 -34.12 18.40
C LYS A 764 6.85 -34.40 18.18
N ALA A 765 6.02 -33.35 18.09
CA ALA A 765 4.59 -33.49 17.84
C ALA A 765 4.32 -34.03 16.43
N ILE A 766 4.98 -33.48 15.41
CA ILE A 766 4.86 -33.96 14.01
C ILE A 766 5.24 -35.44 13.90
N ALA A 767 6.32 -35.87 14.57
CA ALA A 767 6.77 -37.26 14.54
C ALA A 767 5.78 -38.25 15.19
N LYS A 768 5.00 -37.81 16.18
CA LYS A 768 4.01 -38.64 16.88
C LYS A 768 2.63 -38.61 16.23
N VAL A 769 2.29 -37.52 15.56
CA VAL A 769 0.96 -37.32 14.98
C VAL A 769 0.82 -38.18 13.73
N ILE A 770 0.14 -39.31 13.90
CA ILE A 770 -0.51 -40.03 12.82
C ILE A 770 -1.95 -39.52 12.79
N PRO A 771 -2.39 -38.77 11.75
CA PRO A 771 -3.78 -38.33 11.69
C PRO A 771 -4.73 -39.52 11.62
N SER A 772 -5.23 -39.96 12.77
CA SER A 772 -6.15 -41.08 12.85
C SER A 772 -7.56 -40.64 12.42
N VAL A 773 -8.32 -41.57 11.86
CA VAL A 773 -9.70 -41.33 11.39
C VAL A 773 -10.61 -40.79 12.50
N HIS A 774 -10.34 -41.15 13.76
CA HIS A 774 -11.13 -40.77 14.94
C HIS A 774 -11.13 -39.26 15.25
N LEU A 775 -10.06 -38.52 14.91
CA LEU A 775 -9.99 -37.08 15.19
C LEU A 775 -10.86 -36.22 14.25
N LYS A 776 -11.25 -36.77 13.10
CA LYS A 776 -12.08 -36.09 12.09
C LYS A 776 -13.50 -35.81 12.60
N GLU A 777 -14.01 -36.65 13.50
CA GLU A 777 -15.36 -36.50 14.08
C GLU A 777 -15.38 -35.49 15.24
N THR A 778 -14.32 -35.47 16.06
CA THR A 778 -14.22 -34.59 17.23
C THR A 778 -14.10 -33.12 16.84
N ILE A 779 -13.32 -32.81 15.79
CA ILE A 779 -13.06 -31.42 15.35
C ILE A 779 -14.28 -30.81 14.65
N PHE A 780 -15.04 -31.61 13.89
CA PHE A 780 -16.33 -31.17 13.35
C PHE A 780 -17.34 -30.83 14.46
N GLY A 781 -17.27 -31.52 15.60
CA GLY A 781 -18.00 -31.20 16.83
C GLY A 781 -17.58 -29.86 17.44
N PHE A 782 -16.27 -29.63 17.64
CA PHE A 782 -15.76 -28.40 18.24
C PHE A 782 -15.96 -27.15 17.37
N GLU A 783 -15.81 -27.26 16.04
CA GLU A 783 -16.08 -26.16 15.12
C GLU A 783 -17.58 -25.87 14.98
N LYS A 784 -18.46 -26.89 14.98
CA LYS A 784 -19.92 -26.67 15.08
C LYS A 784 -20.29 -25.88 16.32
N VAL A 785 -19.68 -26.16 17.49
CA VAL A 785 -19.94 -25.43 18.74
C VAL A 785 -19.39 -24.01 18.68
N LYS A 786 -18.18 -23.79 18.14
CA LYS A 786 -17.62 -22.43 17.99
C LYS A 786 -18.35 -21.59 16.94
N ILE A 787 -18.76 -22.19 15.82
CA ILE A 787 -19.52 -21.53 14.75
C ILE A 787 -20.96 -21.28 15.21
N LYS A 788 -21.62 -22.23 15.91
CA LYS A 788 -22.92 -21.97 16.58
C LYS A 788 -22.77 -20.88 17.63
N LYS A 789 -21.72 -20.87 18.45
CA LYS A 789 -21.46 -19.77 19.41
C LYS A 789 -21.14 -18.45 18.72
N LYS A 790 -20.50 -18.43 17.53
CA LYS A 790 -20.28 -17.21 16.73
C LYS A 790 -21.55 -16.72 16.02
N LEU A 791 -22.38 -17.63 15.51
CA LEU A 791 -23.69 -17.34 14.91
C LEU A 791 -24.71 -16.93 15.98
N GLN A 792 -24.66 -17.50 17.18
CA GLN A 792 -25.44 -17.09 18.36
C GLN A 792 -24.89 -15.80 19.01
N LYS A 793 -23.59 -15.54 18.92
CA LYS A 793 -22.98 -14.24 19.29
C LYS A 793 -23.15 -13.16 18.21
N GLY A 794 -23.60 -13.52 17.02
CA GLY A 794 -24.29 -12.59 16.14
C GLY A 794 -25.60 -12.24 16.84
N MET A 795 -25.50 -11.28 17.77
CA MET A 795 -26.63 -10.69 18.48
C MET A 795 -27.78 -10.50 17.49
N MET A 796 -29.02 -10.78 17.91
CA MET A 796 -30.21 -10.31 17.18
C MET A 796 -29.93 -8.86 16.80
N LYS A 797 -29.68 -8.61 15.51
CA LYS A 797 -29.15 -7.32 15.09
C LYS A 797 -30.28 -6.33 15.26
N GLU A 798 -30.04 -5.36 16.12
CA GLU A 798 -31.02 -4.35 16.44
C GLU A 798 -31.10 -3.29 15.34
N PRO A 799 -32.23 -2.57 15.23
CA PRO A 799 -32.39 -1.54 14.23
C PRO A 799 -31.38 -0.39 14.44
N PRO A 800 -30.95 0.30 13.36
CA PRO A 800 -30.00 1.40 13.46
C PRO A 800 -30.46 2.57 14.35
N SER A 801 -31.78 2.76 14.50
CA SER A 801 -32.40 3.77 15.38
C SER A 801 -31.98 3.71 16.85
N LYS A 802 -31.40 2.59 17.30
CA LYS A 802 -30.93 2.40 18.68
C LYS A 802 -29.61 3.12 18.99
N ILE A 803 -28.90 3.62 17.97
CA ILE A 803 -27.60 4.26 18.15
C ILE A 803 -27.58 5.71 17.66
N SER A 804 -26.72 6.51 18.27
CA SER A 804 -26.28 7.78 17.72
C SER A 804 -24.76 7.92 17.81
N LEU A 805 -24.20 8.69 16.89
CA LEU A 805 -22.79 9.02 16.83
C LEU A 805 -22.56 10.45 17.34
N SER A 806 -21.53 10.60 18.16
CA SER A 806 -21.02 11.88 18.62
C SER A 806 -19.52 11.97 18.34
N CYS A 807 -19.03 13.17 18.07
CA CYS A 807 -17.63 13.43 17.79
C CYS A 807 -16.78 13.04 19.00
N ARG A 808 -15.73 12.25 18.78
CA ARG A 808 -14.84 11.81 19.87
C ARG A 808 -14.10 12.97 20.55
N GLN A 809 -13.85 14.07 19.83
CA GLN A 809 -13.08 15.21 20.35
C GLN A 809 -13.93 16.19 21.18
N CYS A 810 -15.03 16.69 20.60
CA CYS A 810 -15.84 17.76 21.18
C CYS A 810 -17.25 17.32 21.59
N SER A 811 -17.56 16.03 21.48
CA SER A 811 -18.85 15.44 21.85
C SER A 811 -20.06 15.99 21.09
N VAL A 812 -19.86 16.82 20.06
CA VAL A 812 -20.95 17.30 19.21
C VAL A 812 -21.70 16.12 18.60
N PHE A 813 -23.03 16.18 18.60
CA PHE A 813 -23.86 15.19 17.92
C PHE A 813 -23.55 15.20 16.42
N VAL A 814 -23.46 14.02 15.83
CA VAL A 814 -23.07 13.84 14.42
C VAL A 814 -24.24 13.31 13.61
N CYS A 815 -24.74 12.12 13.93
CA CYS A 815 -25.88 11.52 13.22
C CYS A 815 -26.54 10.40 14.03
N SER A 816 -27.75 10.02 13.63
CA SER A 816 -28.42 8.78 14.05
C SER A 816 -27.82 7.59 13.31
N GLY A 817 -28.04 6.37 13.82
CA GLY A 817 -27.71 5.16 13.07
C GLY A 817 -28.59 4.97 11.83
N GLU A 818 -29.77 5.58 11.79
CA GLU A 818 -30.67 5.54 10.63
C GLU A 818 -30.09 6.24 9.40
N ASP A 819 -29.24 7.25 9.62
CA ASP A 819 -28.59 8.03 8.56
C ASP A 819 -27.40 7.28 7.90
N ILE A 820 -27.14 6.03 8.33
CA ILE A 820 -25.94 5.27 7.95
C ILE A 820 -26.32 4.11 7.03
N GLU A 821 -25.75 4.12 5.84
CA GLU A 821 -25.92 3.09 4.83
C GLU A 821 -24.61 2.37 4.51
N LYS A 822 -24.69 1.22 3.82
CA LYS A 822 -23.51 0.43 3.43
C LYS A 822 -23.34 0.30 1.94
N ILE A 823 -22.18 0.75 1.45
CA ILE A 823 -21.68 0.47 0.09
C ILE A 823 -20.78 -0.78 0.14
N GLU A 824 -21.00 -1.72 -0.78
CA GLU A 824 -20.23 -2.97 -0.92
C GLU A 824 -20.11 -3.79 0.39
N ASN A 825 -21.10 -3.65 1.29
CA ASN A 825 -21.14 -4.26 2.62
C ASN A 825 -19.91 -3.95 3.52
N MET A 826 -19.16 -2.91 3.20
CA MET A 826 -17.91 -2.52 3.88
C MET A 826 -17.89 -1.05 4.30
N HIS A 827 -18.17 -0.16 3.36
CA HIS A 827 -18.06 1.29 3.56
C HIS A 827 -19.36 1.80 4.18
N HIS A 828 -19.27 2.42 5.36
CA HIS A 828 -20.41 3.00 6.05
C HIS A 828 -20.43 4.49 5.73
N VAL A 829 -21.51 4.95 5.11
CA VAL A 829 -21.62 6.32 4.57
C VAL A 829 -22.84 7.02 5.16
N ASN A 830 -22.75 8.34 5.26
CA ASN A 830 -23.88 9.21 5.52
C ASN A 830 -23.91 10.29 4.44
N VAL A 831 -24.94 10.27 3.61
CA VAL A 831 -25.14 11.18 2.47
C VAL A 831 -26.34 12.11 2.68
N THR A 832 -26.86 12.20 3.91
CA THR A 832 -27.99 13.10 4.16
C THR A 832 -27.56 14.56 3.97
N PRO A 833 -28.39 15.44 3.39
CA PRO A 833 -28.04 16.83 3.15
C PRO A 833 -27.57 17.55 4.43
N GLN A 834 -28.22 17.28 5.56
CA GLN A 834 -27.90 17.89 6.86
C GLN A 834 -26.50 17.49 7.35
N PHE A 835 -25.98 16.33 6.93
CA PHE A 835 -24.67 15.88 7.33
C PHE A 835 -23.54 16.72 6.70
N SER A 836 -23.77 17.25 5.49
CA SER A 836 -22.80 18.09 4.77
C SER A 836 -22.40 19.37 5.54
N GLU A 837 -23.31 19.89 6.38
CA GLU A 837 -23.06 21.09 7.18
C GLU A 837 -22.16 20.85 8.40
N LEU A 838 -21.98 19.59 8.81
CA LEU A 838 -21.31 19.21 10.06
C LEU A 838 -19.81 18.90 9.90
N PHE A 839 -19.34 18.71 8.67
CA PHE A 839 -17.93 18.41 8.39
C PHE A 839 -17.31 19.41 7.43
N ILE A 840 -15.99 19.47 7.46
CA ILE A 840 -15.16 20.15 6.46
C ILE A 840 -14.33 19.11 5.73
N VAL A 841 -14.10 19.32 4.43
CA VAL A 841 -13.20 18.49 3.64
C VAL A 841 -11.81 19.09 3.70
N ARG A 842 -10.85 18.31 4.17
CA ARG A 842 -9.43 18.67 4.17
C ARG A 842 -8.67 17.80 3.20
N GLU A 843 -7.61 18.35 2.62
CA GLU A 843 -6.71 17.54 1.80
C GLU A 843 -6.04 16.44 2.61
N ASN A 844 -5.95 15.24 2.04
CA ASN A 844 -5.24 14.14 2.67
C ASN A 844 -3.73 14.24 2.44
N ALA A 845 -2.98 14.74 3.43
CA ALA A 845 -1.52 14.86 3.38
C ALA A 845 -0.77 13.53 3.11
N SER A 846 -1.39 12.37 3.37
CA SER A 846 -0.80 11.06 3.06
C SER A 846 -0.94 10.63 1.59
N LEU A 847 -1.90 11.21 0.86
CA LEU A 847 -2.20 10.92 -0.55
C LEU A 847 -1.49 11.88 -1.53
N GLN A 848 -1.01 13.05 -1.08
CA GLN A 848 -0.19 13.97 -1.90
C GLN A 848 1.08 13.32 -2.50
N GLN A 849 1.52 12.15 -1.99
CA GLN A 849 2.65 11.39 -2.55
C GLN A 849 2.24 10.16 -3.39
N ARG A 850 0.96 9.99 -3.70
CA ARG A 850 0.44 8.91 -4.55
C ARG A 850 -0.32 9.55 -5.71
N LEU A 851 0.37 9.78 -6.83
CA LEU A 851 -0.23 10.02 -8.14
C LEU A 851 -0.95 8.73 -8.61
N LEU A 852 -2.08 8.40 -7.98
CA LEU A 852 -2.91 7.26 -8.35
C LEU A 852 -4.34 7.76 -8.51
N ASP A 853 -4.89 7.57 -9.72
CA ASP A 853 -6.28 7.85 -10.06
C ASP A 853 -7.23 6.98 -9.24
N TYR A 854 -7.73 7.52 -8.13
CA TYR A 854 -9.01 7.13 -7.56
C TYR A 854 -9.81 8.39 -7.28
N GLU A 855 -11.08 8.35 -7.65
CA GLU A 855 -12.02 9.46 -7.48
C GLU A 855 -12.21 9.77 -5.98
N THR A 856 -11.71 10.96 -5.59
CA THR A 856 -11.77 11.72 -4.31
C THR A 856 -10.61 11.60 -3.31
N ASN A 857 -10.07 12.79 -2.93
CA ASN A 857 -8.79 13.04 -2.26
C ASN A 857 -8.94 13.69 -0.86
N GLY A 858 -10.15 13.71 -0.29
CA GLY A 858 -10.48 14.46 0.93
C GLY A 858 -10.61 13.61 2.21
N VAL A 859 -10.14 14.13 3.33
CA VAL A 859 -10.47 13.68 4.69
C VAL A 859 -11.63 14.52 5.20
N ILE A 860 -12.71 13.88 5.67
CA ILE A 860 -13.79 14.61 6.35
C ILE A 860 -13.41 14.81 7.82
N ALA A 861 -13.45 16.05 8.29
CA ALA A 861 -13.13 16.43 9.65
C ALA A 861 -14.28 17.22 10.29
N CYS A 862 -14.42 17.12 11.61
CA CYS A 862 -15.45 17.82 12.36
C CYS A 862 -15.34 19.34 12.19
N LYS A 863 -16.41 20.01 11.72
CA LYS A 863 -16.45 21.47 11.58
C LYS A 863 -16.31 22.19 12.92
N ASN A 864 -16.94 21.67 13.98
CA ASN A 864 -16.96 22.31 15.31
C ASN A 864 -15.57 22.36 15.98
N CYS A 865 -14.81 21.26 15.96
CA CYS A 865 -13.49 21.24 16.62
C CYS A 865 -12.31 21.41 15.68
N GLY A 866 -12.51 21.27 14.37
CA GLY A 866 -11.47 21.27 13.34
C GLY A 866 -10.45 20.12 13.42
N LEU A 867 -10.26 19.50 14.58
CA LEU A 867 -9.21 18.51 14.82
C LEU A 867 -9.62 17.09 14.45
N GLN A 868 -10.83 16.68 14.84
CA GLN A 868 -11.22 15.28 14.74
C GLN A 868 -11.51 14.91 13.30
N GLN A 869 -10.60 14.15 12.70
CA GLN A 869 -10.89 13.43 11.47
C GLN A 869 -12.00 12.41 11.75
N TRP A 870 -13.05 12.43 10.93
CA TRP A 870 -14.19 11.53 11.01
C TRP A 870 -14.06 10.36 10.02
N GLY A 871 -13.45 10.60 8.87
CA GLY A 871 -13.46 9.63 7.78
C GLY A 871 -12.77 10.12 6.52
N SER A 872 -13.22 9.61 5.37
CA SER A 872 -12.72 10.01 4.05
C SER A 872 -13.88 10.27 3.10
N MET A 873 -13.71 11.20 2.17
CA MET A 873 -14.63 11.34 1.05
C MET A 873 -14.38 10.20 0.05
N MET A 874 -15.43 9.61 -0.51
CA MET A 874 -15.35 8.61 -1.58
C MET A 874 -16.34 8.98 -2.69
N LEU A 875 -15.96 8.83 -3.96
CA LEU A 875 -16.91 8.90 -5.06
C LEU A 875 -17.47 7.51 -5.35
N TYR A 876 -18.78 7.37 -5.42
CA TYR A 876 -19.43 6.12 -5.79
C TYR A 876 -20.51 6.38 -6.84
N LYS A 877 -20.27 5.93 -8.07
CA LYS A 877 -21.16 6.15 -9.22
C LYS A 877 -21.55 7.62 -9.40
N SER A 878 -20.55 8.50 -9.32
CA SER A 878 -20.69 9.96 -9.44
C SER A 878 -21.38 10.67 -8.27
N ILE A 879 -21.61 10.00 -7.12
CA ILE A 879 -22.11 10.63 -5.88
C ILE A 879 -20.95 10.75 -4.89
N GLU A 880 -20.76 11.94 -4.31
CA GLU A 880 -19.82 12.15 -3.21
C GLU A 880 -20.40 11.58 -1.91
N CYS A 881 -19.74 10.54 -1.39
CA CYS A 881 -20.18 9.81 -0.23
C CYS A 881 -19.19 9.99 0.94
N PRO A 882 -19.58 10.71 2.01
CA PRO A 882 -18.79 10.80 3.23
C PRO A 882 -18.69 9.45 3.96
N CYS A 883 -17.53 8.79 3.91
CA CYS A 883 -17.31 7.49 4.54
C CYS A 883 -16.81 7.63 5.98
N LEU A 884 -17.58 7.11 6.94
CA LEU A 884 -17.33 7.26 8.37
C LEU A 884 -16.44 6.15 8.96
N HIS A 885 -15.40 6.55 9.70
CA HIS A 885 -14.55 5.63 10.46
C HIS A 885 -14.99 5.57 11.93
N ILE A 886 -15.63 4.47 12.35
CA ILE A 886 -16.24 4.33 13.69
C ILE A 886 -15.31 4.63 14.87
N LYS A 887 -13.99 4.40 14.70
CA LYS A 887 -12.98 4.70 15.73
C LYS A 887 -12.92 6.18 16.11
N ASN A 888 -13.44 7.07 15.28
CA ASN A 888 -13.42 8.52 15.47
C ASN A 888 -14.67 9.06 16.18
N PHE A 889 -15.57 8.16 16.62
CA PHE A 889 -16.83 8.52 17.24
C PHE A 889 -17.04 7.83 18.59
N VAL A 890 -17.82 8.46 19.45
CA VAL A 890 -18.44 7.84 20.61
C VAL A 890 -19.86 7.44 20.21
N VAL A 891 -20.16 6.15 20.34
CA VAL A 891 -21.47 5.58 20.02
C VAL A 891 -22.31 5.53 21.28
N THR A 892 -23.44 6.20 21.25
CA THR A 892 -24.45 6.12 22.30
C THR A 892 -25.47 5.05 21.93
N TYR A 893 -25.72 4.11 22.84
CA TYR A 893 -26.71 3.06 22.68
C TYR A 893 -27.61 3.05 23.93
N GLY A 894 -28.85 3.55 23.78
CA GLY A 894 -29.69 3.91 24.92
C GLY A 894 -28.98 4.93 25.82
N SER A 895 -28.78 4.60 27.10
CA SER A 895 -28.03 5.45 28.05
C SER A 895 -26.52 5.17 28.11
N LYS A 896 -26.01 4.20 27.34
CA LYS A 896 -24.61 3.74 27.43
C LYS A 896 -23.77 4.29 26.29
N LYS A 897 -22.68 4.99 26.64
CA LYS A 897 -21.66 5.47 25.67
C LYS A 897 -20.52 4.48 25.56
N LYS A 898 -20.13 4.13 24.33
CA LYS A 898 -19.01 3.21 24.02
C LYS A 898 -18.24 3.65 22.79
N THR A 899 -16.95 3.34 22.77
CA THR A 899 -16.06 3.50 21.62
C THR A 899 -15.83 2.13 20.98
N PHE A 900 -15.75 2.08 19.66
CA PHE A 900 -15.55 0.84 18.90
C PHE A 900 -14.39 0.98 17.94
N SER A 901 -13.67 -0.12 17.68
CA SER A 901 -12.55 -0.11 16.72
C SER A 901 -13.01 -0.47 15.31
N LYS A 902 -14.12 -1.22 15.19
CA LYS A 902 -14.66 -1.74 13.93
C LYS A 902 -16.18 -1.74 13.94
N TRP A 903 -16.78 -1.42 12.79
CA TRP A 903 -18.24 -1.47 12.60
C TRP A 903 -18.84 -2.85 12.90
N SER A 904 -18.09 -3.93 12.67
CA SER A 904 -18.52 -5.31 12.97
C SER A 904 -18.70 -5.63 14.46
N GLU A 905 -18.20 -4.78 15.35
CA GLU A 905 -18.37 -4.93 16.80
C GLU A 905 -19.74 -4.41 17.28
N LEU A 906 -20.40 -3.60 16.46
CA LEU A 906 -21.75 -3.10 16.73
C LEU A 906 -22.78 -4.20 16.48
N PRO A 907 -23.75 -4.39 17.39
CA PRO A 907 -24.85 -5.32 17.20
C PRO A 907 -25.97 -4.76 16.31
N ILE A 908 -25.62 -3.95 15.31
CA ILE A 908 -26.57 -3.21 14.46
C ILE A 908 -26.49 -3.74 13.03
N LYS A 909 -27.65 -3.81 12.35
CA LYS A 909 -27.73 -4.08 10.91
C LYS A 909 -28.08 -2.79 10.18
N PHE A 910 -27.11 -2.20 9.50
CA PHE A 910 -27.36 -1.07 8.61
C PHE A 910 -27.89 -1.54 7.24
N PRO A 911 -28.73 -0.74 6.57
CA PRO A 911 -29.20 -1.00 5.22
C PRO A 911 -28.06 -0.93 4.18
N ALA A 912 -28.32 -1.49 3.00
CA ALA A 912 -27.45 -1.30 1.85
C ALA A 912 -27.75 0.07 1.23
N PHE A 913 -26.73 0.73 0.69
CA PHE A 913 -26.86 2.02 0.02
C PHE A 913 -27.75 1.89 -1.23
N ASP A 914 -28.80 2.69 -1.31
CA ASP A 914 -29.70 2.72 -2.46
C ASP A 914 -29.30 3.85 -3.42
N TYR A 915 -28.57 3.48 -4.47
CA TYR A 915 -28.12 4.44 -5.46
C TYR A 915 -29.27 5.17 -6.17
N THR A 916 -30.37 4.47 -6.46
CA THR A 916 -31.48 5.03 -7.23
C THR A 916 -32.12 6.18 -6.45
N GLN A 917 -32.36 5.94 -5.16
CA GLN A 917 -32.94 6.94 -4.27
C GLN A 917 -32.08 8.21 -4.15
N HIS A 918 -30.76 8.08 -4.03
CA HIS A 918 -29.87 9.24 -3.90
C HIS A 918 -29.56 9.93 -5.23
N ALA A 919 -29.67 9.22 -6.35
CA ALA A 919 -29.52 9.82 -7.68
C ALA A 919 -30.71 10.72 -8.03
N ASP A 920 -31.93 10.38 -7.61
CA ASP A 920 -33.13 11.19 -7.86
C ASP A 920 -33.04 12.57 -7.18
N PHE A 921 -32.46 12.66 -5.98
CA PHE A 921 -32.23 13.94 -5.28
C PHE A 921 -31.23 14.88 -6.00
N LEU A 922 -30.30 14.34 -6.81
CA LEU A 922 -29.38 15.15 -7.62
C LEU A 922 -30.04 15.71 -8.88
N VAL A 923 -31.14 15.10 -9.33
CA VAL A 923 -31.91 15.56 -10.50
C VAL A 923 -32.92 16.63 -10.08
N GLU A 924 -33.56 16.50 -8.90
CA GLU A 924 -34.50 17.49 -8.39
C GLU A 924 -33.85 18.85 -8.07
N ASP A 925 -32.60 18.88 -7.60
CA ASP A 925 -31.84 20.12 -7.32
C ASP A 925 -31.45 20.90 -8.60
N SER A 926 -31.63 20.29 -9.78
CA SER A 926 -31.39 20.92 -11.09
C SER A 926 -32.66 21.42 -11.80
N GLY A 927 -33.85 21.22 -11.19
CA GLY A 927 -35.15 21.43 -11.84
C GLY A 927 -35.92 22.69 -11.46
N GLU A 928 -35.42 23.57 -10.59
CA GLU A 928 -36.20 24.72 -10.06
C GLU A 928 -36.04 26.06 -10.82
N GLU A 929 -35.43 26.12 -12.02
CA GLU A 929 -35.29 27.38 -12.78
C GLU A 929 -36.14 27.50 -14.08
N GLU A 930 -37.02 26.56 -14.44
CA GLU A 930 -37.72 26.61 -15.75
C GLU A 930 -39.25 26.88 -15.75
N ASP A 931 -39.90 27.23 -14.64
CA ASP A 931 -41.36 27.50 -14.65
C ASP A 931 -41.76 28.86 -14.04
N MET A 932 -41.40 29.97 -14.71
CA MET A 932 -42.14 31.24 -14.64
C MET A 932 -41.92 32.09 -15.89
N GLU A 933 -42.61 31.79 -17.00
CA GLU A 933 -43.00 32.79 -18.01
C GLU A 933 -44.04 32.22 -19.00
N THR A 934 -45.30 32.12 -18.58
CA THR A 934 -46.46 32.25 -19.48
C THR A 934 -47.58 33.00 -18.77
N ASP A 935 -47.57 34.33 -18.90
CA ASP A 935 -48.73 35.16 -19.28
C ASP A 935 -48.31 36.60 -19.61
#